data_AF-A0A0L8I8M6-F1
#
_entry.id   AF-A0A0L8I8M6-F1
#
_cell.length_a   1.000
_cell.length_b   1.000
_cell.length_c   1.000
_cell.angle_alpha   90.00
_cell.angle_beta   90.00
_cell.angle_gamma   90.00
#
_symmetry.space_group_name_H-M   'P 1'
#
loop_
_entity.id
_entity.type
_entity.pdbx_description
1 polymer ?
#
loop_
_entity_poly.entity_id
_entity_poly.type
_entity_poly.pdbx_seq_one_letter_code
_entity_poly.pdbx_strand_id
1 'polypeptide(L)'
;MNSRVSMEAFLLLLFCSQVIHASPLFEYGDAVGDMKAKHSEFNYIISLPHEIYFAGMRYKQLHVTPFGSLGFKEQKFELVDWDGPREYDVKDPPFIAPLYFDSAFSAEQVSRQDESIYYRIVTDSYIRSNVTKIIQQSMVGGEFFNSSIVVIATWEGLIDRNDLMNGKVNKINTFQLVLAANKQETYAMFNYKEVYPKEKFYHAGINAGNYRGWTSVLPGKEKTDLSTLPHVSGFDVPGRFLFRVSSDLPERGGCTNITSEMHLSVSTRFIGMFGGEMLEVTGLCLEENTTALCTFQHLSQTKEDSKGIVINKAKIRCPVPRFLFRGETTLKVQLDTIDSSKPYAVVHVVLPKLKPETVTTLNPKDWDKTDVERLRISWKPHLLSLDYKARVNINLIGYKEDRHKPQYKKLVTIKKDHKLYERQFEFNPSKYSCRGSDCDYEIGFIEVELTNISKANSHVFLNSKIIPLGWYIAPTLRREIGANWASNKCEMMKRDVNYNKDWLDHLIPCPCNLDQALADFGRWLTEPSCNSFSNSKCRFHEEAVHCLKSTCPTVRAAGNQCCYRKDGSLIYSKDSYHGSTPDKAAAIGAYPYAKVNHVPQLSHWVWDVIPYYHCCLWSTNNCDIYMKLRPTKNCNSYKAPATS
;
A
#
# COMPACT_ATOMS: atom_id res chain seq x y z
N MET A 1 -23.21 -33.89 61.53
CA MET A 1 -23.72 -32.83 60.61
C MET A 1 -22.79 -31.61 60.64
N ASN A 2 -21.52 -31.75 60.24
CA ASN A 2 -20.57 -30.62 60.22
C ASN A 2 -19.36 -30.81 59.30
N SER A 3 -19.55 -31.45 58.14
CA SER A 3 -18.47 -31.57 57.13
C SER A 3 -18.88 -31.34 55.69
N ARG A 4 -20.18 -31.20 55.38
CA ARG A 4 -20.65 -30.88 54.02
C ARG A 4 -20.78 -29.38 53.73
N VAL A 5 -21.01 -28.55 54.75
CA VAL A 5 -21.14 -27.09 54.58
C VAL A 5 -19.77 -26.40 54.34
N SER A 6 -18.67 -27.01 54.80
CA SER A 6 -17.32 -26.44 54.63
C SER A 6 -16.73 -26.69 53.24
N MET A 7 -17.25 -27.64 52.46
CA MET A 7 -16.70 -27.99 51.14
C MET A 7 -17.39 -27.23 50.01
N GLU A 8 -18.66 -26.87 50.16
CA GLU A 8 -19.36 -25.99 49.21
C GLU A 8 -18.90 -24.53 49.33
N ALA A 9 -18.56 -24.05 50.52
CA ALA A 9 -17.97 -22.71 50.71
C ALA A 9 -16.56 -22.58 50.10
N PHE A 10 -15.77 -23.67 50.07
CA PHE A 10 -14.43 -23.68 49.48
C PHE A 10 -14.45 -23.80 47.95
N LEU A 11 -15.46 -24.47 47.37
CA LEU A 11 -15.66 -24.54 45.92
C LEU A 11 -16.28 -23.26 45.33
N LEU A 12 -17.11 -22.52 46.10
CA LEU A 12 -17.63 -21.21 45.69
C LEU A 12 -16.58 -20.09 45.71
N LEU A 13 -15.53 -20.21 46.53
CA LEU A 13 -14.39 -19.27 46.54
C LEU A 13 -13.35 -19.55 45.44
N LEU A 14 -13.40 -20.71 44.77
CA LEU A 14 -12.56 -21.04 43.62
C LEU A 14 -13.15 -20.59 42.26
N PHE A 15 -14.39 -20.09 42.23
CA PHE A 15 -15.04 -19.55 41.03
C PHE A 15 -15.20 -18.02 41.03
N CYS A 16 -14.55 -17.32 41.97
CA CYS A 16 -14.38 -15.87 41.88
C CYS A 16 -12.90 -15.51 41.74
N SER A 17 -12.19 -16.18 40.82
CA SER A 17 -11.10 -15.49 40.14
C SER A 17 -11.75 -14.42 39.26
N GLN A 18 -12.01 -13.25 39.84
CA GLN A 18 -12.05 -12.04 39.01
C GLN A 18 -10.76 -12.10 38.20
N VAL A 19 -10.88 -12.20 36.89
CA VAL A 19 -9.74 -11.97 36.00
C VAL A 19 -9.28 -10.57 36.34
N ILE A 20 -8.23 -10.45 37.15
CA ILE A 20 -7.57 -9.17 37.40
C ILE A 20 -6.95 -8.82 36.05
N HIS A 21 -7.70 -8.12 35.21
CA HIS A 21 -7.15 -7.57 33.99
C HIS A 21 -6.02 -6.65 34.40
N ALA A 22 -4.81 -6.91 33.88
CA ALA A 22 -3.67 -6.04 34.09
C ALA A 22 -4.06 -4.61 33.68
N SER A 23 -3.82 -3.65 34.57
CA SER A 23 -4.09 -2.24 34.30
C SER A 23 -3.41 -1.82 32.99
N PRO A 24 -4.09 -1.08 32.09
CA PRO A 24 -3.47 -0.59 30.88
C PRO A 24 -2.51 0.58 31.10
N LEU A 25 -2.45 1.14 32.31
CA LEU A 25 -1.56 2.26 32.64
C LEU A 25 -0.15 1.74 32.92
N PHE A 26 0.85 2.41 32.35
CA PHE A 26 2.23 2.30 32.82
C PHE A 26 2.36 3.00 34.17
N GLU A 27 3.33 2.58 34.99
CA GLU A 27 3.63 3.20 36.28
C GLU A 27 3.80 4.72 36.14
N TYR A 28 3.23 5.47 37.10
CA TYR A 28 3.21 6.93 37.14
C TYR A 28 3.18 7.43 38.59
N GLY A 29 3.41 8.72 38.78
CA GLY A 29 3.38 9.39 40.09
C GLY A 29 4.77 9.71 40.65
N ASP A 30 4.77 10.32 41.85
CA ASP A 30 6.00 10.84 42.48
C ASP A 30 7.03 9.73 42.75
N ALA A 31 6.56 8.53 43.10
CA ALA A 31 7.41 7.37 43.42
C ALA A 31 8.30 6.93 42.23
N VAL A 32 7.87 7.24 41.01
CA VAL A 32 8.62 6.92 39.78
C VAL A 32 9.25 8.17 39.15
N GLY A 33 9.26 9.30 39.86
CA GLY A 33 9.93 10.54 39.45
C GLY A 33 9.17 11.38 38.43
N ASP A 34 7.84 11.23 38.36
CA ASP A 34 7.03 12.07 37.48
C ASP A 34 7.01 13.52 37.96
N MET A 35 6.96 14.45 37.02
CA MET A 35 6.62 15.83 37.34
C MET A 35 5.13 15.90 37.60
N LYS A 36 4.77 16.51 38.72
CA LYS A 36 3.40 16.83 39.07
C LYS A 36 3.07 18.25 38.61
N ALA A 37 1.96 18.39 37.89
CA ALA A 37 1.42 19.69 37.53
C ALA A 37 1.20 20.56 38.79
N LYS A 38 1.59 21.83 38.69
CA LYS A 38 1.53 22.79 39.81
C LYS A 38 0.40 23.79 39.59
N HIS A 39 -0.30 24.10 40.66
CA HIS A 39 -1.35 25.11 40.72
C HIS A 39 -0.85 26.47 40.16
N SER A 40 -1.32 26.88 38.97
CA SER A 40 -1.29 28.24 38.36
C SER A 40 -1.09 28.26 36.83
N GLU A 41 -0.80 27.13 36.18
CA GLU A 41 -0.51 27.09 34.74
C GLU A 41 -1.65 26.43 33.95
N PHE A 42 -2.15 27.11 32.90
CA PHE A 42 -3.13 26.52 31.97
C PHE A 42 -2.52 25.45 31.04
N ASN A 43 -1.20 25.26 31.08
CA ASN A 43 -0.44 24.42 30.18
C ASN A 43 0.97 24.11 30.72
N TYR A 44 1.31 22.82 30.85
CA TYR A 44 2.60 22.34 31.31
C TYR A 44 3.52 21.96 30.15
N ILE A 45 4.68 22.61 30.08
CA ILE A 45 5.58 22.49 28.93
C ILE A 45 6.62 21.39 29.16
N ILE A 46 6.63 20.39 28.27
CA ILE A 46 7.68 19.37 28.19
C ILE A 46 8.62 19.74 27.04
N SER A 47 9.86 20.12 27.36
CA SER A 47 10.90 20.37 26.36
C SER A 47 11.58 19.07 25.95
N LEU A 48 11.47 18.72 24.67
CA LEU A 48 12.00 17.47 24.11
C LEU A 48 13.51 17.58 23.81
N PRO A 49 14.28 16.48 23.98
CA PRO A 49 15.71 16.46 23.69
C PRO A 49 16.02 16.62 22.19
N HIS A 50 15.09 16.24 21.32
CA HIS A 50 15.13 16.51 19.88
C HIS A 50 13.72 16.64 19.31
N GLU A 51 13.62 17.13 18.08
CA GLU A 51 12.34 17.25 17.38
C GLU A 51 11.69 15.89 17.12
N ILE A 52 10.37 15.84 17.22
CA ILE A 52 9.51 14.70 16.84
C ILE A 52 8.52 15.15 15.77
N TYR A 53 7.87 14.19 15.09
CA TYR A 53 6.92 14.47 14.02
C TYR A 53 5.49 14.28 14.48
N PHE A 54 4.62 15.22 14.14
CA PHE A 54 3.18 15.09 14.29
C PHE A 54 2.46 15.76 13.13
N ALA A 55 1.54 15.04 12.47
CA ALA A 55 0.78 15.55 11.32
C ALA A 55 1.67 16.18 10.23
N GLY A 56 2.80 15.52 9.91
CA GLY A 56 3.79 15.98 8.92
C GLY A 56 4.68 17.15 9.38
N MET A 57 4.48 17.69 10.58
CA MET A 57 5.24 18.84 11.12
C MET A 57 6.17 18.43 12.26
N ARG A 58 7.21 19.24 12.52
CA ARG A 58 8.19 19.00 13.57
C ARG A 58 7.93 19.84 14.82
N TYR A 59 8.11 19.23 15.98
CA TYR A 59 7.89 19.86 17.28
C TYR A 59 8.98 19.51 18.28
N LYS A 60 9.37 20.49 19.09
CA LYS A 60 10.36 20.35 20.18
C LYS A 60 9.76 20.53 21.57
N GLN A 61 8.49 20.93 21.65
CA GLN A 61 7.79 21.16 22.90
C GLN A 61 6.42 20.49 22.84
N LEU A 62 6.00 19.95 23.98
CA LEU A 62 4.66 19.41 24.19
C LEU A 62 4.00 20.20 25.31
N HIS A 63 2.68 20.29 25.23
CA HIS A 63 1.86 21.15 26.05
C HIS A 63 0.77 20.30 26.72
N VAL A 64 1.02 19.83 27.94
CA VAL A 64 0.06 19.02 28.70
C VAL A 64 -0.96 19.95 29.35
N THR A 65 -2.24 19.63 29.21
CA THR A 65 -3.32 20.51 29.67
C THR A 65 -4.19 19.82 30.72
N PRO A 66 -4.83 20.57 31.62
CA PRO A 66 -5.76 20.00 32.60
C PRO A 66 -7.02 19.38 32.00
N PHE A 67 -7.31 19.67 30.74
CA PHE A 67 -8.52 19.24 30.04
C PHE A 67 -8.32 17.92 29.29
N GLY A 68 -7.39 17.08 29.75
CA GLY A 68 -7.16 15.75 29.21
C GLY A 68 -6.61 15.72 27.79
N SER A 69 -5.77 16.71 27.43
CA SER A 69 -5.13 16.78 26.11
C SER A 69 -3.66 17.21 26.16
N LEU A 70 -2.94 16.85 25.10
CA LEU A 70 -1.54 17.19 24.86
C LEU A 70 -1.42 17.89 23.51
N GLY A 71 -1.08 19.18 23.55
CA GLY A 71 -0.85 20.03 22.39
C GLY A 71 0.60 20.01 21.91
N PHE A 72 0.79 20.33 20.63
CA PHE A 72 2.12 20.52 20.02
C PHE A 72 2.50 22.01 19.86
N LYS A 73 1.57 22.89 20.23
CA LYS A 73 1.74 24.34 20.38
C LYS A 73 0.90 24.77 21.58
N GLU A 74 1.12 25.99 22.07
CA GLU A 74 0.23 26.57 23.08
C GLU A 74 -1.22 26.58 22.56
N GLN A 75 -2.13 26.04 23.37
CA GLN A 75 -3.54 25.90 23.00
C GLN A 75 -4.39 26.82 23.85
N LYS A 76 -5.27 27.57 23.21
CA LYS A 76 -6.41 28.21 23.86
C LYS A 76 -7.63 27.39 23.47
N PHE A 77 -8.24 26.73 24.45
CA PHE A 77 -9.45 25.96 24.19
C PHE A 77 -10.63 26.90 24.13
N GLU A 78 -11.27 26.94 22.96
CA GLU A 78 -12.60 27.49 22.79
C GLU A 78 -13.60 26.33 22.78
N LEU A 79 -14.88 26.64 23.00
CA LEU A 79 -15.99 25.68 22.94
C LEU A 79 -16.16 25.17 21.50
N VAL A 80 -15.39 24.16 21.10
CA VAL A 80 -15.39 23.61 19.75
C VAL A 80 -15.81 22.14 19.79
N ASP A 81 -16.88 21.82 19.06
CA ASP A 81 -17.23 20.43 18.72
C ASP A 81 -16.28 19.95 17.61
N TRP A 82 -15.27 19.17 17.99
CA TRP A 82 -14.25 18.68 17.06
C TRP A 82 -14.76 17.57 16.13
N ASP A 83 -15.93 16.99 16.41
CA ASP A 83 -16.60 15.99 15.58
C ASP A 83 -17.53 16.62 14.50
N GLY A 84 -17.87 17.91 14.63
CA GLY A 84 -18.82 18.63 13.76
C GLY A 84 -18.21 19.35 12.53
N PRO A 85 -19.05 19.81 11.59
CA PRO A 85 -18.61 20.65 10.47
C PRO A 85 -18.01 21.96 10.99
N ARG A 86 -16.77 22.26 10.59
CA ARG A 86 -16.02 23.40 11.10
C ARG A 86 -16.45 24.71 10.44
N GLU A 87 -16.62 25.74 11.26
CA GLU A 87 -16.63 27.13 10.79
C GLU A 87 -15.19 27.55 10.41
N TYR A 88 -15.02 28.26 9.30
CA TYR A 88 -13.71 28.61 8.75
C TYR A 88 -12.88 29.56 9.62
N ASP A 89 -13.49 30.23 10.62
CA ASP A 89 -12.83 31.24 11.45
C ASP A 89 -12.24 30.73 12.78
N VAL A 90 -12.36 29.43 13.07
CA VAL A 90 -11.84 28.84 14.31
C VAL A 90 -10.39 28.40 14.13
N LYS A 91 -9.52 28.79 15.07
CA LYS A 91 -8.13 28.27 15.11
C LYS A 91 -8.16 26.76 15.29
N ASP A 92 -7.45 26.05 14.42
CA ASP A 92 -7.39 24.59 14.41
C ASP A 92 -5.99 24.07 14.82
N PRO A 93 -5.67 24.05 16.13
CA PRO A 93 -4.35 23.64 16.58
C PRO A 93 -4.17 22.11 16.54
N PRO A 94 -2.93 21.63 16.37
CA PRO A 94 -2.60 20.21 16.47
C PRO A 94 -2.55 19.73 17.93
N PHE A 95 -3.31 18.68 18.27
CA PHE A 95 -3.25 18.01 19.58
C PHE A 95 -3.73 16.57 19.56
N ILE A 96 -3.38 15.88 20.64
CA ILE A 96 -3.90 14.56 20.98
C ILE A 96 -4.72 14.70 22.26
N ALA A 97 -5.95 14.21 22.23
CA ALA A 97 -6.87 14.26 23.35
C ALA A 97 -7.31 12.84 23.71
N PRO A 98 -6.64 12.18 24.67
CA PRO A 98 -7.14 10.92 25.18
C PRO A 98 -8.55 11.03 25.73
N LEU A 99 -8.86 12.11 26.43
CA LEU A 99 -10.21 12.44 26.82
C LEU A 99 -10.31 13.95 27.02
N TYR A 100 -10.78 14.64 26.00
CA TYR A 100 -11.09 16.06 26.08
C TYR A 100 -12.50 16.24 26.63
N PHE A 101 -12.64 17.08 27.66
CA PHE A 101 -13.92 17.47 28.23
C PHE A 101 -13.97 18.98 28.45
N ASP A 102 -15.12 19.57 28.16
CA ASP A 102 -15.38 21.00 28.21
C ASP A 102 -15.12 21.64 29.59
N SER A 103 -14.62 22.86 29.54
CA SER A 103 -13.74 23.50 30.49
C SER A 103 -14.03 25.01 30.60
N ALA A 104 -15.30 25.38 30.79
CA ALA A 104 -15.64 26.71 31.33
C ALA A 104 -15.33 26.77 32.84
N PHE A 105 -14.04 26.61 33.22
CA PHE A 105 -13.59 26.60 34.61
C PHE A 105 -13.30 28.00 35.16
N SER A 106 -13.52 28.20 36.46
CA SER A 106 -12.87 29.26 37.24
C SER A 106 -11.46 28.82 37.65
N ALA A 107 -10.53 29.77 37.87
CA ALA A 107 -9.13 29.49 38.21
C ALA A 107 -8.94 28.57 39.43
N GLU A 108 -9.92 28.51 40.34
CA GLU A 108 -9.89 27.69 41.56
C GLU A 108 -10.24 26.21 41.31
N GLN A 109 -10.99 25.90 40.24
CA GLN A 109 -11.37 24.52 39.90
C GLN A 109 -10.38 23.85 38.96
N VAL A 110 -9.73 24.63 38.08
CA VAL A 110 -8.58 24.15 37.28
C VAL A 110 -7.49 23.63 38.21
N SER A 111 -7.23 24.31 39.33
CA SER A 111 -6.12 23.92 40.18
C SER A 111 -6.28 22.65 40.99
N ARG A 112 -7.52 22.31 41.35
CA ARG A 112 -7.78 21.01 42.00
C ARG A 112 -7.59 19.86 41.02
N GLN A 113 -7.75 20.10 39.71
CA GLN A 113 -7.50 19.09 38.67
C GLN A 113 -6.00 19.00 38.31
N ASP A 114 -5.27 20.11 38.38
CA ASP A 114 -3.82 20.16 38.14
C ASP A 114 -3.05 19.21 39.07
N GLU A 115 -3.48 19.05 40.32
CA GLU A 115 -2.84 18.15 41.29
C GLU A 115 -3.02 16.64 40.99
N SER A 116 -3.69 16.28 39.90
CA SER A 116 -3.84 14.88 39.49
C SER A 116 -3.27 14.60 38.09
N ILE A 117 -2.35 15.45 37.64
CA ILE A 117 -1.68 15.30 36.34
C ILE A 117 -0.21 15.03 36.58
N TYR A 118 0.24 13.89 36.09
CA TYR A 118 1.62 13.44 36.18
C TYR A 118 2.19 13.30 34.78
N TYR A 119 3.40 13.82 34.55
CA TYR A 119 4.05 13.69 33.26
C TYR A 119 5.57 13.54 33.38
N ARG A 120 6.16 12.84 32.43
CA ARG A 120 7.62 12.68 32.36
C ARG A 120 8.11 12.35 30.95
N ILE A 121 9.38 12.66 30.72
CA ILE A 121 10.19 11.97 29.71
C ILE A 121 10.81 10.75 30.40
N VAL A 122 10.48 9.56 29.91
CA VAL A 122 10.93 8.29 30.50
C VAL A 122 12.44 8.11 30.28
N THR A 123 13.16 7.99 31.39
CA THR A 123 14.59 7.64 31.41
C THR A 123 14.82 6.13 31.56
N ASP A 124 13.85 5.43 32.15
CA ASP A 124 13.87 3.98 32.36
C ASP A 124 13.93 3.21 31.02
N SER A 125 14.98 2.40 30.86
CA SER A 125 15.19 1.61 29.65
C SER A 125 14.20 0.46 29.47
N TYR A 126 13.71 -0.11 30.57
CA TYR A 126 12.73 -1.20 30.56
C TYR A 126 11.38 -0.70 30.06
N ILE A 127 10.87 0.42 30.57
CA ILE A 127 9.62 1.03 30.10
C ILE A 127 9.73 1.40 28.63
N ARG A 128 10.83 2.05 28.22
CA ARG A 128 11.09 2.40 26.80
C ARG A 128 11.11 1.17 25.90
N SER A 129 11.79 0.10 26.32
CA SER A 129 11.83 -1.16 25.58
C SER A 129 10.45 -1.82 25.50
N ASN A 130 9.67 -1.79 26.57
CA ASN A 130 8.33 -2.37 26.60
C ASN A 130 7.38 -1.63 25.63
N VAL A 131 7.32 -0.30 25.70
CA VAL A 131 6.54 0.54 24.77
C VAL A 131 6.97 0.29 23.32
N THR A 132 8.28 0.22 23.06
CA THR A 132 8.82 -0.05 21.73
C THR A 132 8.36 -1.41 21.20
N LYS A 133 8.39 -2.45 22.04
CA LYS A 133 7.96 -3.81 21.69
C LYS A 133 6.47 -3.86 21.35
N ILE A 134 5.62 -3.18 22.13
CA ILE A 134 4.17 -3.10 21.86
C ILE A 134 3.94 -2.49 20.48
N ILE A 135 4.64 -1.39 20.15
CA ILE A 135 4.53 -0.72 18.84
C ILE A 135 4.98 -1.64 17.70
N GLN A 136 6.15 -2.27 17.82
CA GLN A 136 6.69 -3.20 16.81
C GLN A 136 5.72 -4.35 16.50
N GLN A 137 5.01 -4.84 17.52
CA GLN A 137 4.11 -5.96 17.40
C GLN A 137 2.71 -5.56 16.91
N SER A 138 2.25 -4.34 17.16
CA SER A 138 0.87 -3.90 16.88
C SER A 138 0.73 -3.03 15.63
N MET A 139 1.79 -2.34 15.21
CA MET A 139 1.75 -1.41 14.08
C MET A 139 2.26 -2.06 12.79
N VAL A 140 1.58 -1.80 11.67
CA VAL A 140 2.10 -2.12 10.33
C VAL A 140 3.35 -1.29 10.06
N GLY A 141 4.41 -1.92 9.52
CA GLY A 141 5.69 -1.25 9.25
C GLY A 141 6.49 -0.87 10.51
N GLY A 142 6.00 -1.15 11.72
CA GLY A 142 6.65 -0.78 12.97
C GLY A 142 7.80 -1.70 13.39
N GLU A 143 8.09 -2.78 12.66
CA GLU A 143 9.06 -3.83 13.06
C GLU A 143 10.46 -3.28 13.40
N PHE A 144 10.92 -2.27 12.66
CA PHE A 144 12.23 -1.66 12.87
C PHE A 144 12.20 -0.36 13.70
N PHE A 145 11.02 0.01 14.22
CA PHE A 145 10.90 1.17 15.08
C PHE A 145 11.70 0.95 16.38
N ASN A 146 12.45 1.97 16.78
CA ASN A 146 13.12 2.02 18.07
C ASN A 146 12.96 3.42 18.66
N SER A 147 12.40 3.52 19.87
CA SER A 147 12.12 4.80 20.50
C SER A 147 13.39 5.45 21.06
N SER A 148 13.63 6.71 20.70
CA SER A 148 14.63 7.56 21.37
C SER A 148 14.00 8.43 22.47
N ILE A 149 12.71 8.72 22.36
CA ILE A 149 11.92 9.46 23.35
C ILE A 149 10.68 8.64 23.68
N VAL A 150 10.38 8.53 24.98
CA VAL A 150 9.06 8.13 25.44
C VAL A 150 8.58 9.18 26.44
N VAL A 151 7.39 9.74 26.22
CA VAL A 151 6.71 10.67 27.12
C VAL A 151 5.47 9.98 27.65
N ILE A 152 5.26 10.03 28.95
CA ILE A 152 4.04 9.55 29.60
C ILE A 152 3.37 10.75 30.25
N ALA A 153 2.08 10.94 29.97
CA ALA A 153 1.22 11.91 30.65
C ALA A 153 -0.01 11.16 31.17
N THR A 154 -0.28 11.26 32.46
CA THR A 154 -1.37 10.57 33.15
C THR A 154 -2.28 11.60 33.80
N TRP A 155 -3.57 11.46 33.57
CA TRP A 155 -4.62 12.20 34.26
C TRP A 155 -5.33 11.22 35.18
N GLU A 156 -5.18 11.42 36.48
CA GLU A 156 -5.72 10.56 37.53
C GLU A 156 -6.97 11.19 38.13
N GLY A 157 -8.03 10.41 38.34
CA GLY A 157 -9.11 10.86 39.23
C GLY A 157 -9.89 12.09 38.76
N LEU A 158 -9.89 12.44 37.47
CA LEU A 158 -10.51 13.68 37.00
C LEU A 158 -12.03 13.62 37.06
N ILE A 159 -12.68 14.62 37.65
CA ILE A 159 -14.14 14.67 37.82
C ILE A 159 -14.73 15.75 36.90
N ASP A 160 -15.83 15.40 36.22
CA ASP A 160 -16.64 16.33 35.42
C ASP A 160 -17.18 17.48 36.27
N ARG A 161 -17.21 18.72 35.73
CA ARG A 161 -17.73 19.90 36.45
C ARG A 161 -19.14 19.70 36.99
N ASN A 162 -20.06 19.19 36.17
CA ASN A 162 -21.44 19.05 36.59
C ASN A 162 -21.56 18.00 37.71
N ASP A 163 -20.75 16.95 37.67
CA ASP A 163 -20.73 15.97 38.75
C ASP A 163 -20.08 16.55 40.01
N LEU A 164 -18.98 17.32 39.90
CA LEU A 164 -18.35 18.03 41.02
C LEU A 164 -19.30 19.05 41.68
N MET A 165 -19.98 19.88 40.89
CA MET A 165 -20.96 20.88 41.36
C MET A 165 -22.18 20.23 42.02
N ASN A 166 -22.54 19.01 41.61
CA ASN A 166 -23.65 18.26 42.18
C ASN A 166 -23.19 17.30 43.31
N GLY A 167 -21.95 17.40 43.79
CA GLY A 167 -21.42 16.56 44.88
C GLY A 167 -21.21 15.08 44.51
N LYS A 168 -21.20 14.74 43.21
CA LYS A 168 -21.00 13.39 42.69
C LYS A 168 -19.52 13.10 42.45
N VAL A 169 -18.78 12.82 43.52
CA VAL A 169 -17.33 12.57 43.45
C VAL A 169 -16.93 11.16 42.99
N ASN A 170 -17.89 10.25 42.82
CA ASN A 170 -17.62 8.84 42.50
C ASN A 170 -17.42 8.58 40.98
N LYS A 171 -17.55 9.59 40.13
CA LYS A 171 -17.39 9.47 38.66
C LYS A 171 -16.07 10.10 38.24
N ILE A 172 -15.00 9.33 38.42
CA ILE A 172 -13.63 9.75 38.13
C ILE A 172 -13.15 9.21 36.79
N ASN A 173 -12.35 9.99 36.09
CA ASN A 173 -11.74 9.62 34.83
C ASN A 173 -10.24 9.44 35.06
N THR A 174 -9.73 8.24 34.79
CA THR A 174 -8.30 7.93 34.88
C THR A 174 -7.81 7.34 33.56
N PHE A 175 -6.91 8.06 32.90
CA PHE A 175 -6.38 7.70 31.59
C PHE A 175 -4.96 8.24 31.39
N GLN A 176 -4.25 7.68 30.41
CA GLN A 176 -2.85 7.99 30.15
C GLN A 176 -2.57 8.05 28.64
N LEU A 177 -1.74 9.02 28.26
CA LEU A 177 -1.14 9.13 26.93
C LEU A 177 0.33 8.76 27.02
N VAL A 178 0.75 7.84 26.16
CA VAL A 178 2.16 7.52 25.94
C VAL A 178 2.54 7.93 24.52
N LEU A 179 3.47 8.86 24.38
CA LEU A 179 4.09 9.19 23.12
C LEU A 179 5.45 8.50 23.01
N ALA A 180 5.65 7.74 21.95
CA ALA A 180 6.94 7.13 21.64
C ALA A 180 7.43 7.63 20.29
N ALA A 181 8.64 8.18 20.25
CA ALA A 181 9.16 8.81 19.05
C ALA A 181 10.62 8.46 18.80
N ASN A 182 10.98 8.51 17.52
CA ASN A 182 12.36 8.66 17.06
C ASN A 182 12.48 9.91 16.18
N LYS A 183 13.55 10.03 15.38
CA LYS A 183 13.75 11.18 14.47
C LYS A 183 12.87 11.16 13.21
N GLN A 184 12.01 10.16 13.03
CA GLN A 184 11.21 9.97 11.81
C GLN A 184 9.75 9.65 12.13
N GLU A 185 9.52 8.74 13.08
CA GLU A 185 8.20 8.23 13.44
C GLU A 185 7.84 8.64 14.86
N THR A 186 6.54 8.82 15.08
CA THR A 186 5.95 9.13 16.39
C THR A 186 4.65 8.37 16.50
N TYR A 187 4.48 7.71 17.63
CA TYR A 187 3.32 6.90 17.95
C TYR A 187 2.66 7.44 19.21
N ALA A 188 1.33 7.42 19.22
CA ALA A 188 0.50 7.75 20.37
C ALA A 188 -0.21 6.48 20.84
N MET A 189 -0.09 6.20 22.13
CA MET A 189 -0.76 5.09 22.79
C MET A 189 -1.67 5.65 23.88
N PHE A 190 -2.95 5.36 23.76
CA PHE A 190 -4.00 5.79 24.68
C PHE A 190 -4.32 4.63 25.61
N ASN A 191 -4.29 4.86 26.92
CA ASN A 191 -4.57 3.85 27.92
C ASN A 191 -5.70 4.34 28.84
N TYR A 192 -6.80 3.59 28.92
CA TYR A 192 -7.98 3.94 29.71
C TYR A 192 -8.20 2.95 30.84
N LYS A 193 -8.16 3.42 32.09
CA LYS A 193 -8.50 2.60 33.26
C LYS A 193 -9.99 2.67 33.56
N GLU A 194 -10.52 3.89 33.62
CA GLU A 194 -11.93 4.17 33.88
C GLU A 194 -12.28 5.55 33.30
N VAL A 195 -13.41 5.65 32.61
CA VAL A 195 -13.92 6.91 32.07
C VAL A 195 -15.44 6.94 32.15
N TYR A 196 -16.00 8.10 32.48
CA TYR A 196 -17.44 8.34 32.58
C TYR A 196 -17.85 9.54 31.71
N PRO A 197 -17.72 9.41 30.38
CA PRO A 197 -17.97 10.50 29.45
C PRO A 197 -19.46 10.90 29.42
N LYS A 198 -19.72 12.17 29.12
CA LYS A 198 -21.06 12.72 28.85
C LYS A 198 -21.23 12.97 27.35
N GLU A 199 -22.41 12.67 26.82
CA GLU A 199 -22.66 12.60 25.37
C GLU A 199 -22.32 13.86 24.56
N LYS A 200 -22.43 15.08 25.12
CA LYS A 200 -22.33 16.30 24.31
C LYS A 200 -20.91 16.87 24.15
N PHE A 201 -20.06 16.74 25.16
CA PHE A 201 -18.80 17.51 25.24
C PHE A 201 -17.54 16.68 25.45
N TYR A 202 -17.67 15.35 25.44
CA TYR A 202 -16.53 14.45 25.55
C TYR A 202 -16.07 14.01 24.17
N HIS A 203 -14.79 14.20 23.91
CA HIS A 203 -14.13 13.76 22.69
C HIS A 203 -12.87 12.97 23.06
N ALA A 204 -12.62 11.87 22.35
CA ALA A 204 -11.39 11.10 22.46
C ALA A 204 -10.83 10.90 21.06
N GLY A 205 -9.64 11.42 20.78
CA GLY A 205 -9.10 11.41 19.43
C GLY A 205 -7.88 12.30 19.21
N ILE A 206 -7.62 12.57 17.94
CA ILE A 206 -6.45 13.29 17.46
C ILE A 206 -6.92 14.37 16.49
N ASN A 207 -6.50 15.61 16.73
CA ASN A 207 -6.65 16.69 15.78
C ASN A 207 -5.29 16.97 15.11
N ALA A 208 -5.21 16.74 13.80
CA ALA A 208 -4.00 16.98 13.02
C ALA A 208 -3.71 18.48 12.78
N GLY A 209 -4.67 19.35 13.08
CA GLY A 209 -4.58 20.80 12.87
C GLY A 209 -4.62 21.21 11.39
N ASN A 210 -4.71 22.52 11.14
CA ASN A 210 -4.78 23.12 9.79
C ASN A 210 -5.87 22.53 8.87
N TYR A 211 -7.07 22.34 9.40
CA TYR A 211 -8.26 21.82 8.70
C TYR A 211 -8.10 20.38 8.18
N ARG A 212 -7.16 19.60 8.74
CA ARG A 212 -6.93 18.19 8.35
C ARG A 212 -7.89 17.19 8.98
N GLY A 213 -8.82 17.65 9.81
CA GLY A 213 -9.86 16.82 10.40
C GLY A 213 -9.49 16.18 11.73
N TRP A 214 -10.51 15.59 12.34
CA TRP A 214 -10.44 14.86 13.61
C TRP A 214 -10.44 13.36 13.36
N THR A 215 -9.65 12.62 14.14
CA THR A 215 -9.63 11.15 14.14
C THR A 215 -9.99 10.64 15.53
N SER A 216 -11.19 10.08 15.68
CA SER A 216 -11.69 9.55 16.96
C SER A 216 -10.89 8.32 17.45
N VAL A 217 -10.86 8.04 18.74
CA VAL A 217 -10.18 6.85 19.28
C VAL A 217 -10.90 5.56 18.88
N LEU A 218 -12.23 5.54 18.89
CA LEU A 218 -13.03 4.43 18.39
C LEU A 218 -13.28 4.58 16.88
N PRO A 219 -13.28 3.48 16.11
CA PRO A 219 -13.66 3.51 14.70
C PRO A 219 -15.20 3.61 14.54
N GLY A 220 -15.65 4.36 13.53
CA GLY A 220 -17.08 4.49 13.18
C GLY A 220 -17.47 5.93 12.81
N LYS A 221 -18.60 6.09 12.11
CA LYS A 221 -19.16 7.40 11.76
C LYS A 221 -20.15 7.92 12.81
N GLU A 222 -20.78 7.04 13.57
CA GLU A 222 -21.68 7.42 14.66
C GLU A 222 -20.87 7.68 15.94
N LYS A 223 -21.35 8.62 16.76
CA LYS A 223 -20.72 8.97 18.04
C LYS A 223 -20.75 7.74 18.95
N THR A 224 -19.63 7.03 18.98
CA THR A 224 -19.50 5.78 19.71
C THR A 224 -19.49 6.07 21.20
N ASP A 225 -20.12 5.22 22.00
CA ASP A 225 -20.14 5.38 23.45
C ASP A 225 -18.72 5.25 24.02
N LEU A 226 -18.13 6.40 24.36
CA LEU A 226 -16.78 6.50 24.92
C LEU A 226 -16.67 5.80 26.29
N SER A 227 -17.77 5.48 26.97
CA SER A 227 -17.75 4.73 28.23
C SER A 227 -17.20 3.30 28.04
N THR A 228 -17.25 2.80 26.81
CA THR A 228 -16.72 1.47 26.46
C THR A 228 -15.19 1.43 26.39
N LEU A 229 -14.50 2.58 26.30
CA LEU A 229 -13.05 2.67 26.08
C LEU A 229 -12.23 1.72 26.96
N PRO A 230 -12.43 1.61 28.30
CA PRO A 230 -11.64 0.73 29.16
C PRO A 230 -11.85 -0.77 28.89
N HIS A 231 -12.95 -1.13 28.22
CA HIS A 231 -13.38 -2.52 28.01
C HIS A 231 -13.19 -3.00 26.58
N VAL A 232 -12.92 -2.10 25.62
CA VAL A 232 -12.61 -2.47 24.24
C VAL A 232 -11.28 -3.21 24.20
N SER A 233 -11.24 -4.32 23.47
CA SER A 233 -10.03 -5.12 23.33
C SER A 233 -8.91 -4.32 22.65
N GLY A 234 -7.71 -4.34 23.23
CA GLY A 234 -6.47 -3.89 22.58
C GLY A 234 -5.58 -5.08 22.20
N PHE A 235 -4.42 -4.79 21.61
CA PHE A 235 -3.46 -5.83 21.19
C PHE A 235 -2.98 -6.73 22.35
N ASP A 236 -2.70 -6.11 23.49
CA ASP A 236 -2.14 -6.74 24.69
C ASP A 236 -3.08 -6.67 25.89
N VAL A 237 -3.68 -5.51 26.15
CA VAL A 237 -4.63 -5.27 27.24
C VAL A 237 -5.86 -4.49 26.75
N PRO A 238 -7.06 -4.73 27.31
CA PRO A 238 -8.22 -3.88 27.09
C PRO A 238 -7.95 -2.42 27.46
N GLY A 239 -8.59 -1.49 26.76
CA GLY A 239 -8.42 -0.06 27.01
C GLY A 239 -7.14 0.56 26.43
N ARG A 240 -6.38 -0.18 25.63
CA ARG A 240 -5.19 0.34 24.94
C ARG A 240 -5.43 0.52 23.44
N PHE A 241 -5.21 1.74 22.94
CA PHE A 241 -5.31 2.08 21.51
C PHE A 241 -4.02 2.68 21.00
N LEU A 242 -3.65 2.36 19.76
CA LEU A 242 -2.37 2.75 19.17
C LEU A 242 -2.56 3.47 17.84
N PHE A 243 -1.79 4.53 17.65
CA PHE A 243 -1.79 5.34 16.45
C PHE A 243 -0.37 5.71 16.04
N ARG A 244 -0.05 5.63 14.76
CA ARG A 244 1.08 6.37 14.17
C ARG A 244 0.59 7.77 13.84
N VAL A 245 1.28 8.78 14.35
CA VAL A 245 0.85 10.19 14.25
C VAL A 245 1.87 11.09 13.54
N SER A 246 2.98 10.53 13.06
CA SER A 246 4.02 11.28 12.33
C SER A 246 3.60 11.72 10.92
N SER A 247 2.76 10.94 10.24
CA SER A 247 2.23 11.22 8.90
C SER A 247 1.13 12.28 8.92
N ASP A 248 0.75 12.80 7.75
CA ASP A 248 -0.31 13.83 7.62
C ASP A 248 -1.67 13.41 8.22
N LEU A 249 -1.99 12.12 8.17
CA LEU A 249 -3.17 11.53 8.78
C LEU A 249 -2.77 10.46 9.81
N PRO A 250 -3.41 10.42 10.99
CA PRO A 250 -3.18 9.37 11.96
C PRO A 250 -3.56 7.98 11.40
N GLU A 251 -2.72 6.99 11.65
CA GLU A 251 -2.97 5.61 11.24
C GLU A 251 -3.14 4.73 12.47
N ARG A 252 -4.27 4.02 12.56
CA ARG A 252 -4.55 3.08 13.64
C ARG A 252 -3.66 1.86 13.55
N GLY A 253 -3.29 1.30 14.70
CA GLY A 253 -2.79 -0.07 14.78
C GLY A 253 -3.30 -0.79 16.00
N GLY A 254 -2.74 -1.98 16.23
CA GLY A 254 -3.30 -2.93 17.17
C GLY A 254 -4.59 -3.55 16.62
N CYS A 255 -5.50 -3.91 17.52
CA CYS A 255 -6.71 -4.58 17.16
C CYS A 255 -7.90 -4.06 17.94
N THR A 256 -9.11 -4.27 17.42
CA THR A 256 -10.35 -4.01 18.14
C THR A 256 -11.41 -5.05 17.77
N ASN A 257 -12.31 -5.32 18.71
CA ASN A 257 -13.52 -6.12 18.50
C ASN A 257 -14.65 -5.31 17.83
N ILE A 258 -14.51 -3.98 17.75
CA ILE A 258 -15.44 -3.10 17.04
C ILE A 258 -15.12 -3.14 15.55
N THR A 259 -15.82 -4.00 14.81
CA THR A 259 -15.57 -4.24 13.39
C THR A 259 -16.54 -3.52 12.45
N SER A 260 -17.58 -2.87 12.99
CA SER A 260 -18.55 -2.10 12.19
C SER A 260 -17.88 -0.87 11.58
N GLU A 261 -17.89 -0.79 10.24
CA GLU A 261 -17.34 0.35 9.46
C GLU A 261 -15.84 0.64 9.67
N MET A 262 -15.09 -0.30 10.24
CA MET A 262 -13.66 -0.13 10.46
C MET A 262 -12.87 -0.30 9.15
N HIS A 263 -11.94 0.63 8.90
CA HIS A 263 -10.91 0.48 7.88
C HIS A 263 -9.70 -0.25 8.43
N LEU A 264 -9.23 -1.27 7.71
CA LEU A 264 -7.98 -1.96 8.03
C LEU A 264 -6.78 -1.07 7.68
N SER A 265 -5.75 -1.14 8.52
CA SER A 265 -4.47 -0.47 8.27
C SER A 265 -3.53 -1.42 7.54
N VAL A 266 -2.82 -0.91 6.53
CA VAL A 266 -1.93 -1.70 5.66
C VAL A 266 -0.55 -1.06 5.55
N SER A 267 0.50 -1.87 5.43
CA SER A 267 1.89 -1.38 5.34
C SER A 267 2.17 -0.50 4.11
N THR A 268 1.41 -0.68 3.03
CA THR A 268 1.42 0.22 1.87
C THR A 268 0.06 0.21 1.18
N ARG A 269 -0.34 1.36 0.64
CA ARG A 269 -1.55 1.51 -0.18
C ARG A 269 -1.28 1.31 -1.68
N PHE A 270 -0.04 1.10 -2.11
CA PHE A 270 0.30 0.94 -3.53
C PHE A 270 1.01 -0.39 -3.79
N ILE A 271 0.35 -1.28 -4.52
CA ILE A 271 0.83 -2.62 -4.86
C ILE A 271 0.97 -2.80 -6.37
N GLY A 272 1.94 -3.59 -6.82
CA GLY A 272 2.20 -3.81 -8.23
C GLY A 272 1.16 -4.75 -8.85
N MET A 273 0.80 -4.50 -10.11
CA MET A 273 -0.08 -5.40 -10.87
C MET A 273 0.47 -6.82 -11.00
N PHE A 274 1.80 -6.98 -11.04
CA PHE A 274 2.41 -8.31 -11.07
C PHE A 274 2.44 -8.99 -9.69
N GLY A 275 2.05 -8.32 -8.61
CA GLY A 275 2.05 -8.87 -7.27
C GLY A 275 3.42 -9.34 -6.80
N GLY A 276 3.39 -10.17 -5.76
CA GLY A 276 4.56 -10.69 -5.08
C GLY A 276 4.92 -9.90 -3.84
N GLU A 277 4.41 -8.68 -3.66
CA GLU A 277 4.49 -7.96 -2.38
C GLU A 277 3.86 -8.75 -1.23
N MET A 278 4.37 -8.56 -0.02
CA MET A 278 3.83 -9.10 1.21
C MET A 278 3.27 -7.96 2.05
N LEU A 279 1.96 -7.76 2.01
CA LEU A 279 1.29 -6.68 2.75
C LEU A 279 1.15 -7.08 4.22
N GLU A 280 1.54 -6.21 5.15
CA GLU A 280 1.11 -6.35 6.54
C GLU A 280 -0.23 -5.65 6.71
N VAL A 281 -1.13 -6.26 7.47
CA VAL A 281 -2.49 -5.78 7.74
C VAL A 281 -2.73 -5.84 9.24
N THR A 282 -3.38 -4.80 9.79
CA THR A 282 -3.78 -4.73 11.20
C THR A 282 -5.16 -4.11 11.38
N GLY A 283 -5.74 -4.25 12.58
CA GLY A 283 -7.07 -3.77 12.95
C GLY A 283 -8.00 -4.86 13.51
N LEU A 284 -7.79 -6.13 13.16
CA LEU A 284 -8.60 -7.26 13.64
C LEU A 284 -7.93 -7.93 14.85
N CYS A 285 -8.71 -8.28 15.88
CA CYS A 285 -8.18 -9.08 16.99
C CYS A 285 -8.19 -10.56 16.60
N LEU A 286 -7.03 -11.20 16.71
CA LEU A 286 -6.77 -12.53 16.18
C LEU A 286 -6.51 -13.51 17.31
N GLU A 287 -7.06 -14.71 17.17
CA GLU A 287 -6.84 -15.80 18.11
C GLU A 287 -5.68 -16.69 17.66
N GLU A 288 -5.18 -17.50 18.59
CA GLU A 288 -4.17 -18.51 18.26
C GLU A 288 -4.77 -19.53 17.28
N ASN A 289 -3.99 -19.94 16.27
CA ASN A 289 -4.38 -20.87 15.19
C ASN A 289 -5.48 -20.37 14.21
N THR A 290 -5.89 -19.11 14.27
CA THR A 290 -6.78 -18.52 13.24
C THR A 290 -6.14 -18.61 11.85
N THR A 291 -6.90 -19.04 10.86
CA THR A 291 -6.50 -18.95 9.44
C THR A 291 -7.13 -17.73 8.79
N ALA A 292 -6.34 -17.02 7.97
CA ALA A 292 -6.79 -15.82 7.28
C ALA A 292 -6.81 -16.05 5.76
N LEU A 293 -7.89 -15.61 5.12
CA LEU A 293 -7.99 -15.50 3.67
C LEU A 293 -8.04 -14.02 3.29
N CYS A 294 -7.06 -13.56 2.52
CA CYS A 294 -6.98 -12.20 2.05
C CYS A 294 -7.56 -12.13 0.63
N THR A 295 -8.69 -11.46 0.49
CA THR A 295 -9.44 -11.32 -0.76
C THR A 295 -9.28 -9.91 -1.31
N PHE A 296 -8.77 -9.81 -2.54
CA PHE A 296 -8.65 -8.58 -3.29
C PHE A 296 -9.81 -8.50 -4.29
N GLN A 297 -10.65 -7.48 -4.16
CA GLN A 297 -11.83 -7.29 -4.98
C GLN A 297 -11.83 -5.92 -5.67
N HIS A 298 -11.70 -5.95 -7.00
CA HIS A 298 -11.88 -4.82 -7.90
C HIS A 298 -13.32 -4.80 -8.45
N LEU A 299 -13.88 -3.62 -8.70
CA LEU A 299 -15.27 -3.44 -9.13
C LEU A 299 -15.63 -4.20 -10.43
N SER A 300 -14.65 -4.40 -11.31
CA SER A 300 -14.85 -4.98 -12.65
C SER A 300 -14.31 -6.40 -12.83
N GLN A 301 -13.82 -7.07 -11.78
CA GLN A 301 -13.17 -8.37 -11.89
C GLN A 301 -13.64 -9.38 -10.85
N THR A 302 -13.31 -10.64 -11.12
CA THR A 302 -13.35 -11.72 -10.15
C THR A 302 -12.43 -11.41 -8.97
N LYS A 303 -12.83 -11.90 -7.80
CA LYS A 303 -12.06 -11.81 -6.57
C LYS A 303 -10.75 -12.59 -6.74
N GLU A 304 -9.64 -12.02 -6.27
CA GLU A 304 -8.35 -12.70 -6.20
C GLU A 304 -8.03 -13.01 -4.75
N ASP A 305 -7.87 -14.29 -4.43
CA ASP A 305 -7.68 -14.75 -3.06
C ASP A 305 -6.24 -15.19 -2.80
N SER A 306 -5.77 -14.95 -1.58
CA SER A 306 -4.45 -15.38 -1.11
C SER A 306 -4.54 -15.84 0.34
N LYS A 307 -3.77 -16.88 0.69
CA LYS A 307 -3.73 -17.37 2.07
C LYS A 307 -2.87 -16.42 2.92
N GLY A 308 -3.51 -15.79 3.90
CA GLY A 308 -2.85 -14.92 4.87
C GLY A 308 -2.06 -15.70 5.92
N ILE A 309 -1.03 -15.06 6.48
CA ILE A 309 -0.20 -15.59 7.57
C ILE A 309 -0.44 -14.73 8.81
N VAL A 310 -1.03 -15.31 9.85
CA VAL A 310 -1.18 -14.66 11.15
C VAL A 310 0.19 -14.61 11.83
N ILE A 311 0.59 -13.42 12.29
CA ILE A 311 1.89 -13.19 12.94
C ILE A 311 1.76 -13.12 14.45
N ASN A 312 0.70 -12.47 14.93
CA ASN A 312 0.36 -12.32 16.34
C ASN A 312 -1.12 -11.90 16.46
N LYS A 313 -1.56 -11.50 17.66
CA LYS A 313 -2.95 -11.09 17.95
C LYS A 313 -3.49 -9.89 17.16
N ALA A 314 -2.65 -9.12 16.47
CA ALA A 314 -3.08 -7.92 15.72
C ALA A 314 -2.61 -7.86 14.27
N LYS A 315 -1.65 -8.69 13.84
CA LYS A 315 -1.04 -8.58 12.51
C LYS A 315 -1.22 -9.83 11.67
N ILE A 316 -1.63 -9.61 10.42
CA ILE A 316 -1.68 -10.60 9.34
C ILE A 316 -0.77 -10.14 8.22
N ARG A 317 -0.16 -11.09 7.52
CA ARG A 317 0.57 -10.82 6.28
C ARG A 317 -0.12 -11.48 5.10
N CYS A 318 -0.51 -10.67 4.13
CA CYS A 318 -1.24 -11.07 2.93
C CYS A 318 -0.30 -11.04 1.71
N PRO A 319 0.05 -12.19 1.12
CA PRO A 319 0.75 -12.24 -0.15
C PRO A 319 -0.11 -11.64 -1.27
N VAL A 320 0.41 -10.65 -1.99
CA VAL A 320 -0.31 -10.01 -3.08
C VAL A 320 -0.29 -10.90 -4.34
N PRO A 321 -1.45 -11.32 -4.86
CA PRO A 321 -1.51 -12.15 -6.06
C PRO A 321 -1.24 -11.31 -7.33
N ARG A 322 -1.24 -11.98 -8.49
CA ARG A 322 -1.11 -11.30 -9.79
C ARG A 322 -2.46 -10.76 -10.22
N PHE A 323 -2.48 -9.54 -10.73
CA PHE A 323 -3.69 -8.90 -11.22
C PHE A 323 -3.69 -8.76 -12.74
N LEU A 324 -4.90 -8.56 -13.28
CA LEU A 324 -5.16 -8.23 -14.68
C LEU A 324 -5.78 -6.84 -14.83
N PHE A 325 -5.72 -6.02 -13.78
CA PHE A 325 -6.22 -4.65 -13.72
C PHE A 325 -5.22 -3.72 -13.04
N ARG A 326 -5.52 -2.43 -13.13
CA ARG A 326 -4.92 -1.37 -12.32
C ARG A 326 -6.03 -0.54 -11.67
N GLY A 327 -5.67 0.26 -10.67
CA GLY A 327 -6.60 1.16 -9.99
C GLY A 327 -6.97 0.65 -8.61
N GLU A 328 -8.05 1.18 -8.07
CA GLU A 328 -8.49 0.91 -6.71
C GLU A 328 -9.05 -0.51 -6.56
N THR A 329 -8.60 -1.23 -5.54
CA THR A 329 -9.16 -2.52 -5.12
C THR A 329 -9.34 -2.55 -3.61
N THR A 330 -10.38 -3.25 -3.18
CA THR A 330 -10.61 -3.49 -1.76
C THR A 330 -9.87 -4.75 -1.31
N LEU A 331 -9.20 -4.69 -0.18
CA LEU A 331 -8.62 -5.83 0.53
C LEU A 331 -9.52 -6.16 1.71
N LYS A 332 -10.09 -7.36 1.68
CA LYS A 332 -10.87 -7.93 2.79
C LYS A 332 -10.07 -9.07 3.39
N VAL A 333 -10.15 -9.21 4.71
CA VAL A 333 -9.53 -10.32 5.43
C VAL A 333 -10.65 -11.12 6.04
N GLN A 334 -10.88 -12.32 5.53
CA GLN A 334 -11.84 -13.27 6.10
C GLN A 334 -11.09 -14.19 7.07
N LEU A 335 -11.58 -14.27 8.31
CA LEU A 335 -11.09 -15.21 9.31
C LEU A 335 -12.00 -16.44 9.34
N ASP A 336 -11.46 -17.59 9.74
CA ASP A 336 -12.24 -18.80 9.97
C ASP A 336 -13.08 -18.75 11.26
N THR A 337 -12.64 -17.99 12.26
CA THR A 337 -13.30 -17.87 13.57
C THR A 337 -14.39 -16.79 13.63
N ILE A 338 -14.36 -15.79 12.74
CA ILE A 338 -15.23 -14.60 12.80
C ILE A 338 -15.67 -14.20 11.38
N ASP A 339 -16.94 -13.81 11.20
CA ASP A 339 -17.40 -13.13 9.99
C ASP A 339 -16.86 -11.70 9.93
N SER A 340 -15.62 -11.56 9.47
CA SER A 340 -14.92 -10.29 9.27
C SER A 340 -15.20 -9.69 7.88
N SER A 341 -16.36 -9.98 7.26
CA SER A 341 -16.71 -9.52 5.91
C SER A 341 -16.92 -8.00 5.77
N LYS A 342 -17.03 -7.27 6.88
CA LYS A 342 -17.25 -5.82 6.94
C LYS A 342 -15.97 -4.97 6.86
N PRO A 343 -14.93 -5.20 7.69
CA PRO A 343 -13.73 -4.39 7.64
C PRO A 343 -12.93 -4.60 6.36
N TYR A 344 -12.47 -3.50 5.76
CA TYR A 344 -11.68 -3.53 4.52
C TYR A 344 -10.60 -2.45 4.50
N ALA A 345 -9.54 -2.68 3.73
CA ALA A 345 -8.61 -1.65 3.32
C ALA A 345 -8.83 -1.32 1.85
N VAL A 346 -8.57 -0.07 1.47
CA VAL A 346 -8.45 0.33 0.07
C VAL A 346 -6.98 0.39 -0.30
N VAL A 347 -6.61 -0.32 -1.36
CA VAL A 347 -5.26 -0.35 -1.94
C VAL A 347 -5.35 -0.08 -3.45
N HIS A 348 -4.29 0.47 -4.02
CA HIS A 348 -4.21 0.81 -5.44
C HIS A 348 -3.21 -0.10 -6.15
N VAL A 349 -3.68 -0.81 -7.16
CA VAL A 349 -2.86 -1.60 -8.06
C VAL A 349 -2.24 -0.68 -9.11
N VAL A 350 -0.92 -0.56 -9.10
CA VAL A 350 -0.17 0.30 -10.01
C VAL A 350 0.44 -0.48 -11.17
N LEU A 351 0.66 0.22 -12.28
CA LEU A 351 1.27 -0.35 -13.47
C LEU A 351 2.70 -0.85 -13.18
N PRO A 352 3.14 -1.96 -13.80
CA PRO A 352 4.49 -2.49 -13.64
C PRO A 352 5.58 -1.47 -13.92
N LYS A 353 5.40 -0.59 -14.92
CA LYS A 353 6.37 0.47 -15.26
C LYS A 353 6.57 1.52 -14.16
N LEU A 354 5.64 1.66 -13.21
CA LEU A 354 5.74 2.60 -12.09
C LEU A 354 6.39 1.97 -10.85
N LYS A 355 6.67 0.67 -10.89
CA LYS A 355 7.34 -0.06 -9.80
C LYS A 355 8.83 -0.28 -10.16
N PRO A 356 9.75 -0.21 -9.18
CA PRO A 356 11.13 -0.58 -9.41
C PRO A 356 11.27 -2.03 -9.86
N GLU A 357 12.20 -2.30 -10.77
CA GLU A 357 12.53 -3.67 -11.18
C GLU A 357 13.10 -4.46 -9.98
N THR A 358 12.59 -5.67 -9.77
CA THR A 358 13.01 -6.54 -8.65
C THR A 358 13.90 -7.69 -9.11
N VAL A 359 13.74 -8.14 -10.37
CA VAL A 359 14.67 -9.03 -11.07
C VAL A 359 15.16 -8.32 -12.33
N THR A 360 16.46 -8.03 -12.41
CA THR A 360 17.07 -7.41 -13.58
C THR A 360 17.54 -8.46 -14.57
N THR A 361 17.14 -8.25 -15.83
CA THR A 361 17.64 -9.01 -16.99
C THR A 361 19.00 -8.43 -17.42
N LEU A 362 20.07 -9.19 -17.25
CA LEU A 362 21.41 -8.77 -17.65
C LEU A 362 21.57 -8.98 -19.17
N ASN A 363 22.35 -8.10 -19.80
CA ASN A 363 22.50 -8.00 -21.26
C ASN A 363 21.14 -7.95 -21.99
N PRO A 364 20.36 -6.86 -21.86
CA PRO A 364 18.98 -6.81 -22.36
C PRO A 364 18.79 -7.20 -23.84
N LYS A 365 19.79 -6.95 -24.70
CA LYS A 365 19.76 -7.33 -26.12
C LYS A 365 19.73 -8.85 -26.36
N ASP A 366 20.25 -9.64 -25.43
CA ASP A 366 20.26 -11.11 -25.55
C ASP A 366 18.87 -11.70 -25.34
N TRP A 367 18.04 -11.04 -24.53
CA TRP A 367 16.65 -11.43 -24.28
C TRP A 367 15.73 -11.20 -25.48
N ASP A 368 16.19 -10.42 -26.47
CA ASP A 368 15.44 -10.09 -27.68
C ASP A 368 15.64 -11.11 -28.80
N LYS A 369 16.62 -12.01 -28.65
CA LYS A 369 17.03 -12.99 -29.66
C LYS A 369 16.20 -14.27 -29.56
N THR A 370 16.07 -14.95 -30.70
CA THR A 370 15.49 -16.30 -30.79
C THR A 370 16.53 -17.39 -30.52
N ASP A 371 17.81 -17.11 -30.78
CA ASP A 371 18.93 -18.01 -30.53
C ASP A 371 19.95 -17.28 -29.68
N VAL A 372 20.16 -17.82 -28.48
CA VAL A 372 21.08 -17.24 -27.50
C VAL A 372 21.64 -18.38 -26.67
N GLU A 373 22.95 -18.37 -26.44
CA GLU A 373 23.61 -19.46 -25.72
C GLU A 373 23.33 -19.41 -24.21
N ARG A 374 23.24 -18.20 -23.65
CA ARG A 374 23.15 -17.97 -22.22
C ARG A 374 22.32 -16.74 -21.91
N LEU A 375 21.41 -16.87 -20.94
CA LEU A 375 20.64 -15.77 -20.37
C LEU A 375 20.99 -15.61 -18.89
N ARG A 376 21.03 -14.37 -18.44
CA ARG A 376 21.48 -13.99 -17.10
C ARG A 376 20.49 -13.08 -16.41
N ILE A 377 20.22 -13.38 -15.14
CA ILE A 377 19.37 -12.55 -14.27
C ILE A 377 20.11 -12.19 -12.99
N SER A 378 19.67 -11.11 -12.35
CA SER A 378 20.07 -10.75 -10.99
C SER A 378 18.88 -10.24 -10.19
N TRP A 379 18.82 -10.48 -8.89
CA TRP A 379 17.74 -9.99 -8.03
C TRP A 379 18.27 -9.40 -6.74
N LYS A 380 17.36 -8.84 -5.93
CA LYS A 380 17.65 -8.27 -4.60
C LYS A 380 17.21 -9.23 -3.49
N PRO A 381 18.13 -10.00 -2.87
CA PRO A 381 17.79 -11.04 -1.89
C PRO A 381 16.95 -10.56 -0.70
N HIS A 382 17.30 -9.40 -0.15
CA HIS A 382 16.66 -8.82 1.03
C HIS A 382 15.17 -8.53 0.84
N LEU A 383 14.69 -8.38 -0.40
CA LEU A 383 13.26 -8.22 -0.66
C LEU A 383 12.47 -9.49 -0.32
N LEU A 384 13.06 -10.67 -0.56
CA LEU A 384 12.43 -11.96 -0.30
C LEU A 384 12.62 -12.43 1.13
N SER A 385 13.84 -12.42 1.67
CA SER A 385 14.08 -12.86 3.06
C SER A 385 15.40 -12.34 3.61
N LEU A 386 15.44 -12.10 4.92
CA LEU A 386 16.66 -11.79 5.67
C LEU A 386 17.40 -13.06 6.14
N ASP A 387 16.79 -14.25 6.02
CA ASP A 387 17.44 -15.52 6.34
C ASP A 387 18.45 -15.91 5.24
N TYR A 388 19.74 -15.95 5.59
CA TYR A 388 20.82 -16.33 4.67
C TYR A 388 20.73 -17.78 4.16
N LYS A 389 19.99 -18.66 4.84
CA LYS A 389 19.73 -20.04 4.42
C LYS A 389 18.50 -20.20 3.54
N ALA A 390 17.76 -19.12 3.29
CA ALA A 390 16.56 -19.17 2.45
C ALA A 390 16.89 -19.65 1.02
N ARG A 391 15.93 -20.38 0.46
CA ARG A 391 16.03 -20.97 -0.89
C ARG A 391 14.94 -20.37 -1.78
N VAL A 392 15.19 -20.32 -3.08
CA VAL A 392 14.27 -19.79 -4.08
C VAL A 392 14.12 -20.73 -5.27
N ASN A 393 12.97 -20.69 -5.93
CA ASN A 393 12.78 -21.27 -7.25
C ASN A 393 12.84 -20.16 -8.29
N ILE A 394 13.45 -20.46 -9.44
CA ILE A 394 13.48 -19.58 -10.60
C ILE A 394 12.53 -20.16 -11.63
N ASN A 395 11.44 -19.45 -11.90
CA ASN A 395 10.35 -19.89 -12.76
C ASN A 395 10.25 -19.01 -14.01
N LEU A 396 9.82 -19.60 -15.12
CA LEU A 396 9.33 -18.88 -16.29
C LEU A 396 7.81 -18.82 -16.21
N ILE A 397 7.27 -17.61 -16.12
CA ILE A 397 5.83 -17.38 -16.16
C ILE A 397 5.48 -16.78 -17.52
N GLY A 398 4.59 -17.44 -18.24
CA GLY A 398 4.04 -16.97 -19.50
C GLY A 398 2.76 -16.19 -19.29
N TYR A 399 2.48 -15.27 -20.20
CA TYR A 399 1.18 -14.65 -20.35
C TYR A 399 0.70 -14.77 -21.80
N LYS A 400 -0.60 -15.05 -21.97
CA LYS A 400 -1.25 -15.02 -23.28
C LYS A 400 -2.69 -14.52 -23.20
N GLU A 401 -3.20 -14.10 -24.35
CA GLU A 401 -4.60 -13.76 -24.55
C GLU A 401 -5.19 -14.63 -25.65
N ASP A 402 -5.94 -15.67 -25.26
CA ASP A 402 -6.73 -16.44 -26.21
C ASP A 402 -8.02 -15.68 -26.56
N ARG A 403 -8.79 -16.15 -27.55
CA ARG A 403 -10.03 -15.49 -28.04
C ARG A 403 -11.08 -15.16 -26.96
N HIS A 404 -10.97 -15.71 -25.75
CA HIS A 404 -11.97 -15.56 -24.68
C HIS A 404 -11.42 -15.04 -23.35
N LYS A 405 -10.12 -15.20 -23.03
CA LYS A 405 -9.59 -14.74 -21.74
C LYS A 405 -8.07 -14.51 -21.72
N PRO A 406 -7.61 -13.46 -21.01
CA PRO A 406 -6.22 -13.32 -20.60
C PRO A 406 -5.85 -14.33 -19.50
N GLN A 407 -4.65 -14.88 -19.52
CA GLN A 407 -4.19 -15.81 -18.49
C GLN A 407 -2.67 -15.82 -18.28
N TYR A 408 -2.26 -15.96 -17.02
CA TYR A 408 -0.90 -16.31 -16.64
C TYR A 408 -0.75 -17.83 -16.51
N LYS A 409 0.43 -18.35 -16.81
CA LYS A 409 0.77 -19.76 -16.57
C LYS A 409 2.24 -19.91 -16.19
N LYS A 410 2.55 -20.69 -15.16
CA LYS A 410 3.92 -21.16 -14.94
C LYS A 410 4.27 -22.19 -16.02
N LEU A 411 5.18 -21.82 -16.91
CA LEU A 411 5.59 -22.64 -18.05
C LEU A 411 6.65 -23.67 -17.64
N VAL A 412 7.68 -23.22 -16.92
CA VAL A 412 8.77 -24.11 -16.46
C VAL A 412 9.40 -23.59 -15.17
N THR A 413 9.91 -24.50 -14.34
CA THR A 413 10.85 -24.15 -13.27
C THR A 413 12.26 -24.37 -13.80
N ILE A 414 12.96 -23.27 -14.07
CA ILE A 414 14.32 -23.24 -14.64
C ILE A 414 15.31 -23.82 -13.62
N LYS A 415 15.19 -23.40 -12.36
CA LYS A 415 16.02 -23.87 -11.25
C LYS A 415 15.18 -23.99 -9.98
N LYS A 416 15.22 -25.16 -9.35
CA LYS A 416 14.61 -25.41 -8.04
C LYS A 416 15.65 -25.23 -6.94
N ASP A 417 15.21 -24.74 -5.78
CA ASP A 417 15.98 -24.78 -4.52
C ASP A 417 17.35 -24.08 -4.61
N HIS A 418 17.41 -22.95 -5.32
CA HIS A 418 18.60 -22.11 -5.47
C HIS A 418 18.85 -21.30 -4.19
N LYS A 419 20.10 -21.00 -3.84
CA LYS A 419 20.38 -20.18 -2.64
C LYS A 419 19.98 -18.73 -2.90
N LEU A 420 19.16 -18.15 -2.01
CA LEU A 420 18.65 -16.79 -2.18
C LEU A 420 19.74 -15.73 -2.36
N TYR A 421 20.86 -15.87 -1.63
CA TYR A 421 21.97 -14.91 -1.62
C TYR A 421 22.99 -15.13 -2.74
N GLU A 422 22.89 -16.22 -3.51
CA GLU A 422 23.55 -16.34 -4.82
C GLU A 422 22.75 -15.53 -5.85
N ARG A 423 22.78 -14.20 -5.69
CA ARG A 423 21.92 -13.17 -6.30
C ARG A 423 21.89 -13.07 -7.82
N GLN A 424 22.65 -13.93 -8.50
CA GLN A 424 22.76 -14.00 -9.95
C GLN A 424 22.62 -15.44 -10.40
N PHE A 425 21.99 -15.62 -11.56
CA PHE A 425 21.82 -16.95 -12.14
C PHE A 425 21.96 -16.87 -13.66
N GLU A 426 22.69 -17.83 -14.22
CA GLU A 426 22.89 -18.03 -15.66
C GLU A 426 22.32 -19.39 -16.05
N PHE A 427 21.61 -19.44 -17.18
CA PHE A 427 21.13 -20.69 -17.74
C PHE A 427 21.25 -20.71 -19.27
N ASN A 428 21.33 -21.92 -19.82
CA ASN A 428 21.27 -22.15 -21.26
C ASN A 428 19.78 -22.29 -21.67
N PRO A 429 19.24 -21.35 -22.47
CA PRO A 429 17.83 -21.37 -22.87
C PRO A 429 17.50 -22.51 -23.83
N SER A 430 18.46 -23.06 -24.59
CA SER A 430 18.22 -24.18 -25.53
C SER A 430 17.77 -25.47 -24.83
N LYS A 431 17.91 -25.55 -23.50
CA LYS A 431 17.37 -26.67 -22.69
C LYS A 431 15.86 -26.58 -22.47
N TYR A 432 15.25 -25.45 -22.79
CA TYR A 432 13.85 -25.16 -22.52
C TYR A 432 13.16 -24.80 -23.83
N SER A 433 12.06 -25.50 -24.14
CA SER A 433 11.27 -25.23 -25.34
C SER A 433 9.79 -25.46 -25.05
N CYS A 434 8.93 -24.67 -25.69
CA CYS A 434 7.49 -24.84 -25.57
C CYS A 434 7.00 -26.20 -26.10
N ARG A 435 5.86 -26.67 -25.59
CA ARG A 435 5.19 -27.90 -26.02
C ARG A 435 3.69 -27.66 -26.14
N GLY A 436 3.09 -28.11 -27.25
CA GLY A 436 1.64 -27.97 -27.48
C GLY A 436 1.19 -26.52 -27.34
N SER A 437 0.13 -26.29 -26.56
CA SER A 437 -0.44 -24.95 -26.33
C SER A 437 0.46 -24.00 -25.53
N ASP A 438 1.58 -24.46 -24.98
CA ASP A 438 2.57 -23.57 -24.35
C ASP A 438 3.30 -22.70 -25.38
N CYS A 439 3.27 -23.07 -26.65
CA CYS A 439 3.85 -22.28 -27.73
C CYS A 439 3.04 -21.01 -28.07
N ASP A 440 1.84 -20.85 -27.50
CA ASP A 440 1.03 -19.63 -27.61
C ASP A 440 1.49 -18.53 -26.62
N TYR A 441 2.36 -18.85 -25.67
CA TYR A 441 2.90 -17.88 -24.72
C TYR A 441 4.14 -17.23 -25.32
N GLU A 442 3.91 -16.14 -26.06
CA GLU A 442 4.98 -15.40 -26.74
C GLU A 442 5.61 -14.30 -25.85
N ILE A 443 5.00 -14.01 -24.70
CA ILE A 443 5.56 -13.13 -23.66
C ILE A 443 5.54 -13.78 -22.28
N GLY A 444 6.40 -13.27 -21.40
CA GLY A 444 6.45 -13.71 -20.02
C GLY A 444 7.38 -12.87 -19.17
N PHE A 445 7.79 -13.44 -18.04
CA PHE A 445 8.77 -12.88 -17.12
C PHE A 445 9.47 -14.00 -16.36
N ILE A 446 10.66 -13.68 -15.87
CA ILE A 446 11.38 -14.53 -14.94
C ILE A 446 10.93 -14.17 -13.53
N GLU A 447 10.46 -15.18 -12.81
CA GLU A 447 10.02 -15.08 -11.42
C GLU A 447 11.07 -15.73 -10.51
N VAL A 448 11.42 -15.06 -9.42
CA VAL A 448 12.23 -15.63 -8.34
C VAL A 448 11.33 -15.76 -7.11
N GLU A 449 10.90 -16.98 -6.81
CA GLU A 449 9.89 -17.32 -5.81
C GLU A 449 10.55 -17.89 -4.54
N LEU A 450 10.18 -17.39 -3.36
CA LEU A 450 10.65 -17.90 -2.08
C LEU A 450 9.99 -19.26 -1.76
N THR A 451 10.78 -20.27 -1.39
CA THR A 451 10.24 -21.61 -1.13
C THR A 451 9.45 -21.71 0.17
N ASN A 452 9.78 -20.89 1.17
CA ASN A 452 9.09 -20.83 2.46
C ASN A 452 8.55 -19.42 2.68
N ILE A 453 7.27 -19.24 2.37
CA ILE A 453 6.58 -17.94 2.44
C ILE A 453 6.54 -17.38 3.87
N SER A 454 6.58 -18.22 4.92
CA SER A 454 6.60 -17.74 6.31
C SER A 454 7.87 -16.96 6.66
N LYS A 455 8.95 -17.12 5.87
CA LYS A 455 10.20 -16.35 6.00
C LYS A 455 10.25 -15.13 5.08
N ALA A 456 9.13 -14.79 4.43
CA ALA A 456 9.07 -13.64 3.54
C ALA A 456 9.39 -12.35 4.28
N ASN A 457 10.12 -11.46 3.62
CA ASN A 457 10.28 -10.07 4.03
C ASN A 457 9.26 -9.22 3.25
N SER A 458 9.67 -8.26 2.43
CA SER A 458 8.71 -7.41 1.71
C SER A 458 7.99 -8.12 0.55
N HIS A 459 8.48 -9.28 0.10
CA HIS A 459 7.96 -10.02 -1.04
C HIS A 459 8.00 -11.54 -0.85
N VAL A 460 7.10 -12.24 -1.52
CA VAL A 460 7.06 -13.71 -1.64
C VAL A 460 7.65 -14.20 -2.97
N PHE A 461 7.56 -13.38 -4.03
CA PHE A 461 8.24 -13.60 -5.29
C PHE A 461 8.61 -12.26 -5.92
N LEU A 462 9.66 -12.25 -6.74
CA LEU A 462 10.13 -11.10 -7.51
C LEU A 462 9.94 -11.36 -9.00
N ASN A 463 9.77 -10.30 -9.78
CA ASN A 463 9.50 -10.38 -11.22
C ASN A 463 10.49 -9.55 -12.03
N SER A 464 10.87 -10.07 -13.19
CA SER A 464 11.51 -9.26 -14.21
C SER A 464 10.52 -8.33 -14.89
N LYS A 465 11.02 -7.40 -15.68
CA LYS A 465 10.22 -6.79 -16.75
C LYS A 465 9.63 -7.87 -17.67
N ILE A 466 8.61 -7.48 -18.43
CA ILE A 466 8.05 -8.33 -19.50
C ILE A 466 9.17 -8.60 -20.51
N ILE A 467 9.34 -9.87 -20.89
CA ILE A 467 10.32 -10.34 -21.88
C ILE A 467 9.59 -11.05 -23.02
N PRO A 468 10.10 -10.94 -24.25
CA PRO A 468 9.66 -11.79 -25.35
C PRO A 468 10.18 -13.22 -25.12
N LEU A 469 9.40 -14.22 -25.53
CA LEU A 469 9.74 -15.63 -25.37
C LEU A 469 10.20 -16.29 -26.68
N GLY A 470 10.81 -15.50 -27.59
CA GLY A 470 11.34 -15.98 -28.87
C GLY A 470 12.27 -17.19 -28.71
N TRP A 471 13.19 -17.13 -27.74
CA TRP A 471 14.11 -18.24 -27.41
C TRP A 471 13.43 -19.51 -26.91
N TYR A 472 12.22 -19.40 -26.34
CA TYR A 472 11.46 -20.53 -25.82
C TYR A 472 10.55 -21.17 -26.89
N ILE A 473 9.99 -20.36 -27.80
CA ILE A 473 9.05 -20.83 -28.83
C ILE A 473 9.74 -21.22 -30.14
N ALA A 474 10.82 -20.52 -30.53
CA ALA A 474 11.47 -20.72 -31.83
C ALA A 474 11.96 -22.16 -32.08
N PRO A 475 12.55 -22.89 -31.11
CA PRO A 475 13.01 -24.26 -31.35
C PRO A 475 11.89 -25.22 -31.77
N THR A 476 10.69 -25.05 -31.23
CA THR A 476 9.53 -25.88 -31.57
C THR A 476 8.89 -25.40 -32.88
N LEU A 477 8.67 -24.10 -33.04
CA LEU A 477 8.06 -23.55 -34.25
C LEU A 477 8.91 -23.80 -35.52
N ARG A 478 10.24 -23.76 -35.41
CA ARG A 478 11.11 -24.14 -36.55
C ARG A 478 10.94 -25.59 -36.98
N ARG A 479 10.66 -26.48 -36.03
CA ARG A 479 10.45 -27.91 -36.30
C ARG A 479 9.07 -28.16 -36.92
N GLU A 480 8.06 -27.43 -36.46
CA GLU A 480 6.67 -27.65 -36.88
C GLU A 480 6.29 -26.93 -38.17
N ILE A 481 6.70 -25.66 -38.34
CA ILE A 481 6.30 -24.81 -39.48
C ILE A 481 7.48 -24.23 -40.27
N GLY A 482 8.71 -24.66 -39.97
CA GLY A 482 9.92 -24.35 -40.73
C GLY A 482 10.68 -23.09 -40.30
N ALA A 483 11.82 -22.82 -40.97
CA ALA A 483 12.71 -21.71 -40.63
C ALA A 483 12.04 -20.32 -40.71
N ASN A 484 11.03 -20.17 -41.58
CA ASN A 484 10.29 -18.93 -41.82
C ASN A 484 9.12 -18.72 -40.84
N TRP A 485 9.09 -19.41 -39.69
CA TRP A 485 7.99 -19.33 -38.73
C TRP A 485 7.63 -17.89 -38.30
N ALA A 486 8.62 -17.02 -38.10
CA ALA A 486 8.40 -15.62 -37.71
C ALA A 486 7.75 -14.81 -38.84
N SER A 487 8.23 -15.00 -40.08
CA SER A 487 7.62 -14.42 -41.28
C SER A 487 6.17 -14.91 -41.46
N ASN A 488 5.93 -16.21 -41.24
CA ASN A 488 4.59 -16.80 -41.32
C ASN A 488 3.65 -16.17 -40.27
N LYS A 489 4.11 -16.00 -39.03
CA LYS A 489 3.36 -15.32 -37.96
C LYS A 489 3.07 -13.85 -38.30
N CYS A 490 4.04 -13.12 -38.85
CA CYS A 490 3.82 -11.75 -39.33
C CYS A 490 2.76 -11.68 -40.44
N GLU A 491 2.82 -12.57 -41.43
CA GLU A 491 1.84 -12.65 -42.53
C GLU A 491 0.46 -13.11 -42.07
N MET A 492 0.36 -13.94 -41.02
CA MET A 492 -0.93 -14.31 -40.43
C MET A 492 -1.68 -13.08 -39.91
N MET A 493 -0.99 -12.07 -39.39
CA MET A 493 -1.64 -10.83 -38.94
C MET A 493 -2.33 -10.07 -40.06
N LYS A 494 -1.80 -10.14 -41.29
CA LYS A 494 -2.41 -9.53 -42.47
C LYS A 494 -3.71 -10.22 -42.87
N ARG A 495 -3.80 -11.53 -42.61
CA ARG A 495 -4.93 -12.41 -42.98
C ARG A 495 -5.97 -12.56 -41.87
N ASP A 496 -5.70 -12.06 -40.67
CA ASP A 496 -6.65 -12.14 -39.56
C ASP A 496 -7.90 -11.33 -39.89
N VAL A 497 -8.99 -12.03 -40.21
CA VAL A 497 -10.30 -11.46 -40.54
C VAL A 497 -10.88 -10.67 -39.36
N ASN A 498 -10.39 -10.92 -38.13
CA ASN A 498 -10.70 -10.13 -36.93
C ASN A 498 -9.76 -8.93 -36.74
N TYR A 499 -8.83 -8.66 -37.65
CA TYR A 499 -8.12 -7.39 -37.76
C TYR A 499 -9.07 -6.31 -38.30
N ASN A 500 -10.19 -6.13 -37.61
CA ASN A 500 -11.08 -5.01 -37.84
C ASN A 500 -10.27 -3.73 -37.59
N LYS A 501 -10.15 -2.89 -38.61
CA LYS A 501 -9.40 -1.63 -38.56
C LYS A 501 -10.18 -0.48 -37.92
N ASP A 502 -11.44 -0.69 -37.53
CA ASP A 502 -12.30 0.31 -36.90
C ASP A 502 -11.69 0.98 -35.65
N TRP A 503 -10.81 0.28 -34.92
CA TRP A 503 -10.12 0.89 -33.77
C TRP A 503 -9.19 2.05 -34.17
N LEU A 504 -8.67 2.07 -35.40
CA LEU A 504 -7.82 3.15 -35.93
C LEU A 504 -8.61 4.46 -36.08
N ASP A 505 -9.90 4.37 -36.43
CA ASP A 505 -10.73 5.54 -36.68
C ASP A 505 -10.99 6.35 -35.40
N HIS A 506 -11.02 5.65 -34.27
CA HIS A 506 -11.27 6.22 -32.94
C HIS A 506 -10.03 6.85 -32.28
N LEU A 507 -8.85 6.76 -32.91
CA LEU A 507 -7.63 7.32 -32.35
C LEU A 507 -7.64 8.85 -32.36
N ILE A 508 -7.07 9.43 -31.31
CA ILE A 508 -6.73 10.86 -31.32
C ILE A 508 -5.57 11.12 -32.29
N PRO A 509 -5.63 12.18 -33.12
CA PRO A 509 -4.57 12.51 -34.06
C PRO A 509 -3.32 12.98 -33.32
N CYS A 510 -2.14 12.59 -33.83
CA CYS A 510 -0.88 13.08 -33.29
C CYS A 510 -0.76 14.60 -33.46
N PRO A 511 -0.22 15.34 -32.47
CA PRO A 511 0.26 16.70 -32.65
C PRO A 511 1.24 16.79 -33.83
N CYS A 512 1.27 17.92 -34.53
CA CYS A 512 2.11 18.06 -35.72
C CYS A 512 3.60 18.21 -35.37
N ASN A 513 3.92 18.71 -34.17
CA ASN A 513 5.28 18.85 -33.68
C ASN A 513 5.41 18.56 -32.18
N LEU A 514 6.64 18.40 -31.72
CA LEU A 514 6.95 18.04 -30.33
C LEU A 514 6.49 19.10 -29.32
N ASP A 515 6.60 20.39 -29.64
CA ASP A 515 6.20 21.47 -28.72
C ASP A 515 4.70 21.46 -28.45
N GLN A 516 3.89 21.25 -29.50
CA GLN A 516 2.44 21.04 -29.37
C GLN A 516 2.14 19.83 -28.49
N ALA A 517 2.88 18.73 -28.67
CA ALA A 517 2.67 17.51 -27.91
C ALA A 517 3.01 17.68 -26.42
N LEU A 518 4.08 18.40 -26.10
CA LEU A 518 4.50 18.68 -24.73
C LEU A 518 3.55 19.67 -24.03
N ALA A 519 2.99 20.63 -24.77
CA ALA A 519 1.97 21.55 -24.26
C ALA A 519 0.63 20.85 -23.97
N ASP A 520 0.32 19.75 -24.67
CA ASP A 520 -0.92 18.97 -24.55
C ASP A 520 -0.78 17.78 -23.58
N PHE A 521 -0.26 18.07 -22.38
CA PHE A 521 -0.01 17.07 -21.33
C PHE A 521 -1.28 16.39 -20.80
N GLY A 522 -2.46 16.96 -21.06
CA GLY A 522 -3.75 16.35 -20.71
C GLY A 522 -4.08 15.13 -21.58
N ARG A 523 -3.71 15.14 -22.87
CA ARG A 523 -3.96 14.03 -23.81
C ARG A 523 -2.73 13.18 -24.09
N TRP A 524 -1.52 13.70 -23.84
CA TRP A 524 -0.26 13.05 -24.17
C TRP A 524 0.66 12.96 -22.97
N LEU A 525 1.26 11.78 -22.78
CA LEU A 525 2.25 11.51 -21.73
C LEU A 525 3.55 11.06 -22.38
N THR A 526 4.67 11.66 -21.97
CA THR A 526 6.01 11.25 -22.38
C THR A 526 6.26 9.77 -22.07
N GLU A 527 6.77 9.01 -23.06
CA GLU A 527 7.19 7.62 -22.86
C GLU A 527 8.54 7.59 -22.13
N PRO A 528 8.61 7.02 -20.90
CA PRO A 528 9.83 7.05 -20.10
C PRO A 528 11.03 6.35 -20.76
N SER A 529 10.78 5.39 -21.66
CA SER A 529 11.83 4.66 -22.38
C SER A 529 12.32 5.33 -23.67
N CYS A 530 11.71 6.44 -24.09
CA CYS A 530 12.06 7.18 -25.31
C CYS A 530 11.71 8.66 -25.14
N ASN A 531 12.62 9.41 -24.51
CA ASN A 531 12.45 10.84 -24.29
C ASN A 531 13.82 11.54 -24.17
N SER A 532 13.83 12.79 -24.63
CA SER A 532 14.98 13.68 -24.61
C SER A 532 15.37 14.15 -23.20
N PHE A 533 14.42 14.25 -22.27
CA PHE A 533 14.67 14.72 -20.89
C PHE A 533 15.66 13.83 -20.12
N SER A 534 15.59 12.52 -20.36
CA SER A 534 16.49 11.53 -19.75
C SER A 534 17.58 11.03 -20.71
N ASN A 535 17.66 11.60 -21.92
CA ASN A 535 18.52 11.13 -23.01
C ASN A 535 18.36 9.62 -23.28
N SER A 536 17.11 9.14 -23.25
CA SER A 536 16.78 7.73 -23.42
C SER A 536 16.84 7.30 -24.88
N LYS A 537 17.32 6.07 -25.14
CA LYS A 537 17.37 5.50 -26.50
C LYS A 537 16.05 4.87 -26.90
N CYS A 538 15.47 5.39 -27.98
CA CYS A 538 14.19 4.96 -28.54
C CYS A 538 14.30 3.61 -29.25
N ARG A 539 14.30 2.53 -28.47
CA ARG A 539 14.60 1.17 -28.90
C ARG A 539 13.79 0.65 -30.10
N PHE A 540 12.51 1.02 -30.22
CA PHE A 540 11.63 0.60 -31.33
C PHE A 540 11.45 1.68 -32.40
N HIS A 541 12.05 2.86 -32.19
CA HIS A 541 11.89 4.05 -33.02
C HIS A 541 13.24 4.76 -33.12
N GLU A 542 14.23 4.13 -33.76
CA GLU A 542 15.63 4.57 -33.69
C GLU A 542 15.88 5.99 -34.23
N GLU A 543 15.04 6.47 -35.15
CA GLU A 543 15.07 7.86 -35.67
C GLU A 543 14.46 8.88 -34.70
N ALA A 544 13.69 8.45 -33.71
CA ALA A 544 13.01 9.33 -32.78
C ALA A 544 13.92 9.73 -31.61
N VAL A 545 13.75 10.96 -31.12
CA VAL A 545 14.37 11.44 -29.87
C VAL A 545 13.36 11.53 -28.72
N HIS A 546 12.06 11.55 -29.04
CA HIS A 546 11.00 11.70 -28.07
C HIS A 546 9.72 11.05 -28.59
N CYS A 547 9.10 10.17 -27.79
CA CYS A 547 7.77 9.65 -28.07
C CYS A 547 6.81 9.97 -26.92
N LEU A 548 5.54 10.19 -27.27
CA LEU A 548 4.44 10.37 -26.33
C LEU A 548 3.35 9.35 -26.62
N LYS A 549 2.65 8.92 -25.57
CA LYS A 549 1.49 8.03 -25.64
C LYS A 549 0.23 8.75 -25.20
N SER A 550 -0.90 8.38 -25.78
CA SER A 550 -2.20 8.87 -25.35
C SER A 550 -2.47 8.53 -23.88
N THR A 551 -2.94 9.51 -23.10
CA THR A 551 -3.22 9.37 -21.65
C THR A 551 -4.46 8.54 -21.34
N CYS A 552 -5.36 8.38 -22.30
CA CYS A 552 -6.57 7.56 -22.19
C CYS A 552 -6.69 6.60 -23.38
N PRO A 553 -7.22 5.39 -23.16
CA PRO A 553 -7.57 4.49 -24.26
C PRO A 553 -8.82 5.01 -24.99
N THR A 554 -8.99 4.59 -26.24
CA THR A 554 -10.24 4.80 -26.99
C THR A 554 -11.32 3.83 -26.52
N VAL A 555 -12.56 4.03 -27.02
CA VAL A 555 -13.67 3.07 -26.83
C VAL A 555 -13.38 1.66 -27.35
N ARG A 556 -12.35 1.49 -28.18
CA ARG A 556 -11.86 0.19 -28.68
C ARG A 556 -10.62 -0.31 -27.94
N ALA A 557 -10.33 0.23 -26.76
CA ALA A 557 -9.14 -0.05 -25.95
C ALA A 557 -7.79 0.31 -26.60
N ALA A 558 -7.82 1.00 -27.74
CA ALA A 558 -6.62 1.38 -28.47
C ALA A 558 -5.96 2.63 -27.87
N GLY A 559 -4.67 2.81 -28.12
CA GLY A 559 -3.90 4.00 -27.81
C GLY A 559 -3.15 4.48 -29.04
N ASN A 560 -2.54 5.66 -28.93
CA ASN A 560 -1.69 6.18 -29.99
C ASN A 560 -0.31 6.53 -29.44
N GLN A 561 0.76 6.20 -30.17
CA GLN A 561 2.12 6.60 -29.84
C GLN A 561 2.69 7.48 -30.95
N CYS A 562 2.99 8.73 -30.61
CA CYS A 562 3.53 9.73 -31.53
C CYS A 562 5.00 9.98 -31.22
N CYS A 563 5.85 9.82 -32.22
CA CYS A 563 7.30 9.90 -32.12
C CYS A 563 7.85 11.02 -33.00
N TYR A 564 8.80 11.76 -32.46
CA TYR A 564 9.32 12.99 -33.05
C TYR A 564 10.83 12.92 -33.23
N ARG A 565 11.31 13.50 -34.34
CA ARG A 565 12.74 13.68 -34.62
C ARG A 565 13.33 14.81 -33.79
N LYS A 566 14.65 14.96 -33.91
CA LYS A 566 15.42 16.02 -33.24
C LYS A 566 14.98 17.43 -33.64
N ASP A 567 14.46 17.61 -34.85
CA ASP A 567 13.92 18.89 -35.35
C ASP A 567 12.47 19.15 -34.88
N GLY A 568 11.89 18.26 -34.08
CA GLY A 568 10.53 18.36 -33.57
C GLY A 568 9.45 17.86 -34.54
N SER A 569 9.80 17.37 -35.73
CA SER A 569 8.85 16.84 -36.71
C SER A 569 8.29 15.48 -36.31
N LEU A 570 6.99 15.27 -36.56
CA LEU A 570 6.32 13.97 -36.40
C LEU A 570 6.84 12.96 -37.42
N ILE A 571 7.16 11.74 -36.98
CA ILE A 571 7.57 10.64 -37.87
C ILE A 571 6.34 9.81 -38.24
N TYR A 572 5.95 9.78 -39.51
CA TYR A 572 4.86 8.92 -39.97
C TYR A 572 5.34 7.49 -40.23
N SER A 573 4.53 6.49 -39.89
CA SER A 573 4.84 5.07 -40.14
C SER A 573 4.89 4.70 -41.62
N LYS A 574 4.34 5.54 -42.51
CA LYS A 574 4.49 5.40 -43.96
C LYS A 574 5.87 5.81 -44.48
N ASP A 575 6.54 6.70 -43.76
CA ASP A 575 7.80 7.31 -44.21
C ASP A 575 9.03 6.61 -43.61
N SER A 576 8.85 5.92 -42.47
CA SER A 576 9.94 5.21 -41.79
C SER A 576 9.42 4.02 -40.98
N TYR A 577 10.22 2.94 -40.94
CA TYR A 577 10.05 1.80 -40.04
C TYR A 577 10.33 2.13 -38.56
N HIS A 578 10.70 3.37 -38.28
CA HIS A 578 10.88 3.90 -36.94
C HIS A 578 9.80 4.94 -36.60
N GLY A 579 8.77 5.07 -37.44
CA GLY A 579 7.71 6.03 -37.29
C GLY A 579 6.75 5.78 -36.13
N SER A 580 5.85 6.73 -35.92
CA SER A 580 4.80 6.70 -34.91
C SER A 580 3.82 5.56 -35.16
N THR A 581 3.58 4.71 -34.16
CA THR A 581 2.74 3.51 -34.31
C THR A 581 1.54 3.59 -33.37
N PRO A 582 0.31 3.47 -33.89
CA PRO A 582 -0.83 3.25 -33.02
C PRO A 582 -0.77 1.91 -32.29
N ASP A 583 -1.27 1.91 -31.06
CA ASP A 583 -1.36 0.74 -30.20
C ASP A 583 -2.78 0.18 -30.28
N LYS A 584 -2.96 -1.06 -30.75
CA LYS A 584 -4.25 -1.76 -30.72
C LYS A 584 -4.74 -1.94 -29.29
N ALA A 585 -3.81 -2.16 -28.36
CA ALA A 585 -4.08 -2.19 -26.93
C ALA A 585 -3.26 -1.10 -26.24
N ALA A 586 -3.93 -0.09 -25.69
CA ALA A 586 -3.27 1.00 -24.98
C ALA A 586 -2.40 0.44 -23.85
N ALA A 587 -1.14 0.91 -23.74
CA ALA A 587 -0.21 0.44 -22.72
C ALA A 587 -0.72 0.64 -21.27
N ILE A 588 -1.58 1.63 -21.05
CA ILE A 588 -2.22 1.89 -19.76
C ILE A 588 -3.40 0.95 -19.44
N GLY A 589 -3.83 0.11 -20.39
CA GLY A 589 -5.02 -0.73 -20.31
C GLY A 589 -6.32 0.03 -20.55
N ALA A 590 -7.43 -0.71 -20.61
CA ALA A 590 -8.76 -0.13 -20.84
C ALA A 590 -9.82 -0.80 -19.97
N TYR A 591 -10.75 0.01 -19.45
CA TYR A 591 -11.89 -0.50 -18.72
C TYR A 591 -12.94 -1.09 -19.69
N PRO A 592 -13.62 -2.20 -19.37
CA PRO A 592 -13.38 -3.08 -18.22
C PRO A 592 -12.11 -3.94 -18.41
N TYR A 593 -11.31 -4.06 -17.35
CA TYR A 593 -10.06 -4.84 -17.36
C TYR A 593 -10.32 -6.37 -17.40
N ALA A 594 -9.25 -7.19 -17.40
CA ALA A 594 -9.30 -8.66 -17.55
C ALA A 594 -10.00 -9.17 -18.82
N LYS A 595 -10.01 -8.34 -19.87
CA LYS A 595 -10.45 -8.75 -21.20
C LYS A 595 -9.27 -8.73 -22.17
N VAL A 596 -9.41 -9.47 -23.25
CA VAL A 596 -8.49 -9.43 -24.39
C VAL A 596 -8.37 -7.98 -24.88
N ASN A 597 -7.16 -7.51 -25.16
CA ASN A 597 -6.78 -6.13 -25.50
C ASN A 597 -6.90 -5.08 -24.37
N HIS A 598 -7.36 -5.45 -23.17
CA HIS A 598 -7.67 -4.50 -22.10
C HIS A 598 -6.70 -4.54 -20.90
N VAL A 599 -5.88 -5.58 -20.79
CA VAL A 599 -4.96 -5.78 -19.66
C VAL A 599 -3.80 -4.79 -19.73
N PRO A 600 -3.60 -3.95 -18.70
CA PRO A 600 -2.55 -2.94 -18.72
C PRO A 600 -1.17 -3.55 -18.93
N GLN A 601 -0.35 -2.92 -19.78
CA GLN A 601 0.96 -3.39 -20.26
C GLN A 601 0.96 -4.73 -21.01
N LEU A 602 0.31 -5.77 -20.51
CA LEU A 602 0.39 -7.11 -21.09
C LEU A 602 -0.33 -7.21 -22.43
N SER A 603 -1.52 -6.63 -22.57
CA SER A 603 -2.21 -6.58 -23.86
C SER A 603 -1.40 -5.82 -24.91
N HIS A 604 -0.82 -4.69 -24.54
CA HIS A 604 0.08 -3.94 -25.42
C HIS A 604 1.26 -4.80 -25.87
N TRP A 605 1.83 -5.60 -24.96
CA TRP A 605 2.91 -6.51 -25.32
C TRP A 605 2.47 -7.63 -26.29
N VAL A 606 1.30 -8.23 -26.06
CA VAL A 606 0.75 -9.29 -26.92
C VAL A 606 0.38 -8.74 -28.30
N TRP A 607 -0.32 -7.60 -28.37
CA TRP A 607 -0.97 -7.13 -29.58
C TRP A 607 -0.16 -6.12 -30.38
N ASP A 608 0.80 -5.44 -29.77
CA ASP A 608 1.58 -4.37 -30.42
C ASP A 608 3.07 -4.66 -30.44
N VAL A 609 3.65 -5.10 -29.32
CA VAL A 609 5.09 -5.31 -29.21
C VAL A 609 5.53 -6.62 -29.87
N ILE A 610 4.95 -7.77 -29.55
CA ILE A 610 5.34 -9.07 -30.14
C ILE A 610 5.13 -9.13 -31.66
N PRO A 611 4.05 -8.58 -32.22
CA PRO A 611 3.95 -8.35 -33.66
C PRO A 611 5.14 -7.62 -34.29
N TYR A 612 5.66 -6.59 -33.62
CA TYR A 612 6.87 -5.91 -34.07
C TYR A 612 8.08 -6.86 -34.03
N TYR A 613 8.20 -7.72 -33.02
CA TYR A 613 9.23 -8.76 -32.99
C TYR A 613 9.12 -9.70 -34.19
N HIS A 614 7.93 -10.27 -34.46
CA HIS A 614 7.73 -11.18 -35.58
C HIS A 614 8.06 -10.54 -36.93
N CYS A 615 7.62 -9.29 -37.16
CA CYS A 615 7.76 -8.62 -38.46
C CYS A 615 9.09 -7.88 -38.68
N CYS A 616 9.66 -7.27 -37.63
CA CYS A 616 10.79 -6.35 -37.76
C CYS A 616 12.09 -6.88 -37.13
N LEU A 617 12.03 -7.77 -36.13
CA LEU A 617 13.23 -8.23 -35.40
C LEU A 617 13.59 -9.70 -35.67
N TRP A 618 12.61 -10.58 -35.85
CA TRP A 618 12.80 -12.03 -36.02
C TRP A 618 12.60 -12.52 -37.45
N SER A 619 12.08 -11.68 -38.33
CA SER A 619 12.00 -11.96 -39.77
C SER A 619 12.76 -10.94 -40.59
N THR A 620 13.12 -11.34 -41.80
CA THR A 620 13.82 -10.50 -42.77
C THR A 620 12.82 -9.83 -43.70
N ASN A 621 12.89 -8.50 -43.84
CA ASN A 621 12.14 -7.70 -44.82
C ASN A 621 10.60 -7.71 -44.70
N ASN A 622 10.03 -7.94 -43.50
CA ASN A 622 8.58 -7.90 -43.30
C ASN A 622 8.08 -6.71 -42.46
N CYS A 623 8.96 -5.78 -42.06
CA CYS A 623 8.58 -4.67 -41.18
C CYS A 623 7.54 -3.73 -41.81
N ASP A 624 7.55 -3.62 -43.15
CA ASP A 624 6.50 -2.96 -43.93
C ASP A 624 5.08 -3.42 -43.57
N ILE A 625 4.91 -4.71 -43.29
CA ILE A 625 3.61 -5.31 -42.97
C ILE A 625 3.09 -4.71 -41.66
N TYR A 626 3.94 -4.67 -40.63
CA TYR A 626 3.59 -4.07 -39.34
C TYR A 626 3.21 -2.60 -39.49
N MET A 627 4.03 -1.82 -40.20
CA MET A 627 3.80 -0.38 -40.38
C MET A 627 2.52 -0.08 -41.19
N LYS A 628 2.22 -0.89 -42.22
CA LYS A 628 0.95 -0.78 -42.98
C LYS A 628 -0.28 -1.13 -42.14
N LEU A 629 -0.12 -2.00 -41.16
CA LEU A 629 -1.18 -2.35 -40.21
C LEU A 629 -1.33 -1.31 -39.09
N ARG A 630 -0.29 -0.52 -38.82
CA ARG A 630 -0.23 0.55 -37.81
C ARG A 630 0.00 1.94 -38.43
N PRO A 631 -0.91 2.44 -39.30
CA PRO A 631 -0.74 3.75 -39.93
C PRO A 631 -0.89 4.88 -38.92
N THR A 632 0.10 5.78 -38.82
CA THR A 632 -0.03 7.02 -38.04
C THR A 632 -1.20 7.84 -38.56
N LYS A 633 -2.10 8.29 -37.68
CA LYS A 633 -3.16 9.22 -38.06
C LYS A 633 -2.54 10.59 -38.39
N ASN A 634 -2.95 11.20 -39.50
CA ASN A 634 -2.41 12.49 -39.92
C ASN A 634 -2.67 13.60 -38.88
N CYS A 635 -1.77 14.57 -38.79
CA CYS A 635 -1.89 15.65 -37.82
C CYS A 635 -2.86 16.76 -38.25
N ASN A 636 -3.38 16.72 -39.50
CA ASN A 636 -4.30 17.72 -40.04
C ASN A 636 -5.59 17.88 -39.22
N SER A 637 -6.00 16.85 -38.50
CA SER A 637 -7.19 16.87 -37.63
C SER A 637 -6.86 17.19 -36.16
N TYR A 638 -5.58 17.40 -35.83
CA TYR A 638 -5.16 17.81 -34.50
C TYR A 638 -5.61 19.25 -34.22
N LYS A 639 -6.24 19.43 -33.06
CA LYS A 639 -6.63 20.74 -32.54
C LYS A 639 -5.90 20.96 -31.22
N ALA A 640 -5.09 22.01 -31.15
CA ALA A 640 -4.41 22.39 -29.91
C ALA A 640 -5.42 22.64 -28.78
N PRO A 641 -5.08 22.37 -27.51
CA PRO A 641 -5.92 22.73 -26.38
C PRO A 641 -6.22 24.23 -26.38
N ALA A 642 -7.48 24.60 -26.17
CA ALA A 642 -7.84 26.00 -25.97
C ALA A 642 -7.60 26.37 -24.50
N THR A 643 -6.91 27.48 -24.24
CA THR A 643 -6.88 28.09 -22.91
C THR A 643 -8.23 28.76 -22.67
N SER A 644 -9.02 28.25 -21.73
CA SER A 644 -10.23 28.92 -21.22
C SER A 644 -9.86 30.00 -20.20
#